data_AF-A0A2G7G6U6-F1
#
_entry.id   AF-A0A2G7G6U6-F1
#
_cell.length_a   1.000
_cell.length_b   1.000
_cell.length_c   1.000
_cell.angle_alpha   90.00
_cell.angle_beta   90.00
_cell.angle_gamma   90.00
#
_symmetry.space_group_name_H-M   'P 1'
#
loop_
_entity.id
_entity.type
_entity.pdbx_description
1 polymer ?
#
loop_
_entity_poly.entity_id
_entity_poly.type
_entity_poly.pdbx_seq_one_letter_code
_entity_poly.pdbx_strand_id
1 'polypeptide(L)'
;MSSQLSPETISSLRTIIDKTTSGASPSIPGLVYCAVNREGEVFFSHASGKRGLDSPDPMTLDNVFWIASCTKLITSIACMQLVEQGILKLDDADQVETLAPELRDVRVLERTPKGQYGLAPKKRSITLRMLLTHTCKVLTLYKLKPTALTLLTPAGFGYAFDDLKLCDWARPVGLDDFSGHEADVLHRPLVNQPGIRFQYGVGMDWVGVLVERAAHISLEEYFQMKIWGPIGIRNITFFPTTDMKADLAYMHQRSERGHLTVRDHLYRYPLLPSGTPDVKRFCMGGAGCFGKPMEYCQLIATLLNDGTHPKTGVKILRPETVKEMFTDQIPDLPRYCNDFAPSAKPLLANSCPLVPCDVTLTEGWGLSFSLSHQESPTGRAAGSGFWEGLANLFWFADRENGIGAIFASQILPYGDLHVLNCMEVVTGSSLYPPWFSDWILAYALAKGAIIISPDYRLLPEVSGREVLEDVDDFWKWFRAGNAERCLQSVAPMGTKLDYERVLVVGESAGGYCATHLGLSYPEHINALIAAYPMLDLRTPFYTEAYPKPIVGVPNMANQIIDDHLAVTSARTPITAADPPDRLQLAFAIVQNGRFLEFLGQDRRLLPPERLEDLAALGRVRFPTLFIFHGEQDSAVPASGSKKFIQLLRSKAPHVKAKLYIQNGDHGFDFDAGLNTPWLKDGLEMISQDWLRLHEKPSLR
;
A
#
# COMPACT_ATOMS: atom_id res chain seq x y z
N MET A 1 12.94 -12.84 -27.05
CA MET A 1 13.13 -11.41 -27.37
C MET A 1 14.41 -10.96 -26.69
N SER A 2 15.20 -10.06 -27.28
CA SER A 2 16.42 -9.54 -26.64
C SER A 2 16.06 -8.94 -25.28
N SER A 3 16.58 -9.51 -24.19
CA SER A 3 16.34 -9.13 -22.79
C SER A 3 17.03 -7.83 -22.36
N GLN A 4 17.62 -7.09 -23.30
CA GLN A 4 18.33 -5.86 -23.00
C GLN A 4 17.39 -4.67 -23.05
N LEU A 5 17.11 -4.11 -21.87
CA LEU A 5 16.49 -2.80 -21.74
C LEU A 5 17.32 -1.74 -22.45
N SER A 6 16.66 -0.76 -23.07
CA SER A 6 17.38 0.35 -23.70
C SER A 6 18.16 1.16 -22.64
N PRO A 7 19.29 1.80 -23.00
CA PRO A 7 20.00 2.69 -22.09
C PRO A 7 19.11 3.77 -21.46
N GLU A 8 18.15 4.28 -22.21
CA GLU A 8 17.16 5.27 -21.77
C GLU A 8 16.21 4.68 -20.72
N THR A 9 15.78 3.43 -20.92
CA THR A 9 14.93 2.70 -19.95
C THR A 9 15.69 2.44 -18.66
N ILE A 10 16.94 1.97 -18.75
CA ILE A 10 17.80 1.75 -17.58
C ILE A 10 18.00 3.07 -16.82
N SER A 11 18.32 4.16 -17.53
CA SER A 11 18.49 5.49 -16.94
C SER A 11 17.22 5.97 -16.24
N SER A 12 16.05 5.76 -16.86
CA SER A 12 14.74 6.13 -16.31
C SER A 12 14.42 5.34 -15.04
N LEU A 13 14.63 4.02 -15.05
CA LEU A 13 14.43 3.16 -13.87
C LEU A 13 15.36 3.56 -12.71
N ARG A 14 16.63 3.86 -12.99
CA ARG A 14 17.56 4.38 -11.98
C ARG A 14 17.08 5.70 -11.39
N THR A 15 16.67 6.63 -12.26
CA THR A 15 16.17 7.94 -11.85
C THR A 15 14.94 7.82 -10.95
N ILE A 16 14.01 6.90 -11.25
CA ILE A 16 12.83 6.63 -10.42
C ILE A 16 13.24 6.13 -9.01
N ILE A 17 14.20 5.22 -8.94
CA ILE A 17 14.70 4.69 -7.67
C ILE A 17 15.46 5.78 -6.90
N ASP A 18 16.42 6.46 -7.55
CA ASP A 18 17.27 7.49 -6.95
C ASP A 18 16.48 8.65 -6.35
N LYS A 19 15.41 9.03 -7.03
CA LYS A 19 14.42 10.02 -6.59
C LYS A 19 13.88 9.76 -5.19
N THR A 20 13.56 8.51 -4.88
CA THR A 20 12.97 8.15 -3.58
C THR A 20 13.99 8.14 -2.45
N THR A 21 15.28 7.97 -2.80
CA THR A 21 16.38 7.73 -1.87
C THR A 21 17.39 8.87 -1.74
N SER A 22 17.23 9.92 -2.55
CA SER A 22 18.13 11.08 -2.59
C SER A 22 17.59 12.26 -1.77
N GLY A 23 18.50 13.19 -1.44
CA GLY A 23 18.17 14.43 -0.74
C GLY A 23 18.54 14.41 0.75
N ALA A 24 18.38 15.57 1.41
CA ALA A 24 18.67 15.72 2.84
C ALA A 24 17.64 15.01 3.75
N SER A 25 16.47 14.67 3.21
CA SER A 25 15.39 13.96 3.90
C SER A 25 14.75 12.98 2.91
N PRO A 26 15.44 11.85 2.62
CA PRO A 26 14.97 10.90 1.61
C PRO A 26 13.70 10.20 2.09
N SER A 27 12.77 9.97 1.16
CA SER A 27 11.54 9.23 1.45
C SER A 27 11.81 7.77 1.81
N ILE A 28 12.85 7.17 1.22
CA ILE A 28 13.34 5.82 1.50
C ILE A 28 14.85 5.93 1.80
N PRO A 29 15.41 5.39 2.90
CA PRO A 29 16.81 5.62 3.26
C PRO A 29 17.76 4.99 2.26
N GLY A 30 17.42 3.77 1.84
CA GLY A 30 18.13 3.03 0.81
C GLY A 30 17.28 1.91 0.25
N LEU A 31 17.53 1.60 -1.01
CA LEU A 31 16.72 0.68 -1.80
C LEU A 31 17.60 -0.14 -2.73
N VAL A 32 17.26 -1.42 -2.89
CA VAL A 32 17.83 -2.28 -3.94
C VAL A 32 16.71 -2.86 -4.78
N TYR A 33 16.83 -2.76 -6.09
CA TYR A 33 15.95 -3.43 -7.05
C TYR A 33 16.78 -4.23 -8.04
N CYS A 34 16.39 -5.48 -8.27
CA CYS A 34 17.02 -6.38 -9.23
C CYS A 34 15.95 -7.10 -10.05
N ALA A 35 16.09 -7.11 -11.38
CA ALA A 35 15.24 -7.85 -12.31
C ALA A 35 16.08 -8.87 -13.09
N VAL A 36 15.52 -10.06 -13.27
CA VAL A 36 16.19 -11.23 -13.83
C VAL A 36 15.32 -11.90 -14.89
N ASN A 37 15.94 -12.39 -15.95
CA ASN A 37 15.28 -13.15 -17.01
C ASN A 37 15.42 -14.67 -16.80
N ARG A 38 14.81 -15.44 -17.71
CA ARG A 38 14.89 -16.90 -17.75
C ARG A 38 16.32 -17.40 -17.97
N GLU A 39 17.20 -16.63 -18.60
CA GLU A 39 18.60 -17.01 -18.76
C GLU A 39 19.42 -16.84 -17.45
N GLY A 40 18.81 -16.31 -16.38
CA GLY A 40 19.47 -16.01 -15.11
C GLY A 40 20.32 -14.75 -15.16
N GLU A 41 20.20 -13.95 -16.21
CA GLU A 41 20.84 -12.66 -16.36
C GLU A 41 20.05 -11.62 -15.58
N VAL A 42 20.74 -10.94 -14.65
CA VAL A 42 20.18 -9.77 -13.97
C VAL A 42 20.29 -8.60 -14.94
N PHE A 43 19.28 -8.43 -15.80
CA PHE A 43 19.29 -7.44 -16.88
C PHE A 43 19.08 -6.01 -16.36
N PHE A 44 18.59 -5.85 -15.13
CA PHE A 44 18.56 -4.58 -14.43
C PHE A 44 18.88 -4.79 -12.95
N SER A 45 19.79 -3.98 -12.42
CA SER A 45 20.05 -3.90 -10.99
C SER A 45 20.44 -2.49 -10.62
N HIS A 46 19.87 -1.98 -9.54
CA HIS A 46 20.22 -0.68 -9.02
C HIS A 46 20.11 -0.65 -7.49
N ALA A 47 21.12 -0.06 -6.86
CA ALA A 47 21.14 0.23 -5.44
C ALA A 47 21.22 1.74 -5.29
N SER A 48 20.42 2.30 -4.38
CA SER A 48 20.37 3.75 -4.19
C SER A 48 20.11 4.13 -2.74
N GLY A 49 20.53 5.34 -2.38
CA GLY A 49 20.46 5.87 -1.03
C GLY A 49 21.63 5.42 -0.16
N LYS A 50 21.39 5.41 1.15
CA LYS A 50 22.34 5.04 2.20
C LYS A 50 21.95 3.72 2.84
N ARG A 51 22.95 3.02 3.39
CA ARG A 51 22.77 1.77 4.14
C ARG A 51 21.81 1.92 5.33
N GLY A 52 21.79 3.13 5.91
CA GLY A 52 20.83 3.59 6.90
C GLY A 52 20.78 5.10 6.91
N LEU A 53 19.72 5.69 7.48
CA LEU A 53 19.51 7.14 7.49
C LEU A 53 20.72 7.91 8.06
N ASP A 54 21.25 7.40 9.18
CA ASP A 54 22.40 7.98 9.89
C ASP A 54 23.75 7.41 9.45
N SER A 55 23.76 6.45 8.52
CA SER A 55 24.99 5.83 8.02
C SER A 55 25.64 6.73 6.95
N PRO A 56 26.96 6.92 6.99
CA PRO A 56 27.68 7.56 5.88
C PRO A 56 27.82 6.65 4.67
N ASP A 57 27.58 5.34 4.82
CA ASP A 57 27.84 4.35 3.80
C ASP A 57 26.69 4.30 2.77
N PRO A 58 27.01 4.26 1.46
CA PRO A 58 25.99 4.12 0.43
C PRO A 58 25.32 2.75 0.51
N MET A 59 24.07 2.69 0.05
CA MET A 59 23.41 1.43 -0.27
C MET A 59 24.08 0.83 -1.52
N THR A 60 24.40 -0.45 -1.47
CA THR A 60 25.05 -1.20 -2.56
C THR A 60 24.31 -2.51 -2.81
N LEU A 61 24.59 -3.13 -3.97
CA LEU A 61 24.07 -4.46 -4.32
C LEU A 61 24.62 -5.57 -3.41
N ASP A 62 25.68 -5.27 -2.65
CA ASP A 62 26.31 -6.19 -1.70
C ASP A 62 25.73 -6.10 -0.29
N ASN A 63 24.83 -5.15 -0.03
CA ASN A 63 24.20 -5.06 1.28
C ASN A 63 23.29 -6.26 1.57
N VAL A 64 23.30 -6.68 2.83
CA VAL A 64 22.50 -7.79 3.34
C VAL A 64 21.22 -7.23 3.93
N PHE A 65 20.08 -7.79 3.52
CA PHE A 65 18.76 -7.40 3.98
C PHE A 65 18.19 -8.51 4.84
N TRP A 66 17.41 -8.17 5.86
CA TRP A 66 16.49 -9.14 6.44
C TRP A 66 15.34 -9.34 5.45
N ILE A 67 15.31 -10.49 4.78
CA ILE A 67 14.36 -10.73 3.70
C ILE A 67 12.99 -11.21 4.20
N ALA A 68 12.83 -11.36 5.52
CA ALA A 68 11.57 -11.66 6.18
C ALA A 68 10.80 -12.76 5.45
N SER A 69 9.53 -12.52 5.10
CA SER A 69 8.65 -13.51 4.51
C SER A 69 9.03 -13.99 3.10
N CYS A 70 10.02 -13.38 2.44
CA CYS A 70 10.64 -13.96 1.24
C CYS A 70 11.33 -15.30 1.53
N THR A 71 11.64 -15.62 2.80
CA THR A 71 12.13 -16.93 3.26
C THR A 71 11.16 -18.07 2.95
N LYS A 72 9.84 -17.80 2.94
CA LYS A 72 8.80 -18.83 2.75
C LYS A 72 9.00 -19.61 1.45
N LEU A 73 9.43 -18.93 0.39
CA LEU A 73 9.71 -19.57 -0.89
C LEU A 73 10.80 -20.64 -0.75
N ILE A 74 11.89 -20.34 -0.04
CA ILE A 74 13.02 -21.25 0.15
C ILE A 74 12.61 -22.46 0.99
N THR A 75 11.84 -22.22 2.05
CA THR A 75 11.26 -23.28 2.90
C THR A 75 10.32 -24.18 2.11
N SER A 76 9.52 -23.61 1.22
CA SER A 76 8.64 -24.39 0.34
C SER A 76 9.43 -25.25 -0.64
N ILE A 77 10.50 -24.72 -1.26
CA ILE A 77 11.39 -25.51 -2.12
C ILE A 77 11.95 -26.71 -1.37
N ALA A 78 12.48 -26.51 -0.14
CA ALA A 78 13.03 -27.61 0.65
C ALA A 78 11.98 -28.67 1.02
N CYS A 79 10.78 -28.22 1.40
CA CYS A 79 9.65 -29.10 1.66
C CYS A 79 9.30 -29.91 0.42
N MET A 80 9.18 -29.26 -0.73
CA MET A 80 8.81 -29.90 -1.98
C MET A 80 9.90 -30.84 -2.51
N GLN A 81 11.18 -30.59 -2.24
CA GLN A 81 12.25 -31.56 -2.49
C GLN A 81 12.03 -32.89 -1.73
N LEU A 82 11.59 -32.83 -0.48
CA LEU A 82 11.28 -34.03 0.31
C LEU A 82 9.96 -34.70 -0.12
N VAL A 83 8.97 -33.91 -0.56
CA VAL A 83 7.74 -34.44 -1.17
C VAL A 83 8.05 -35.19 -2.45
N GLU A 84 8.91 -34.63 -3.30
CA GLU A 84 9.37 -35.28 -4.52
C GLU A 84 10.04 -36.64 -4.28
N GLN A 85 10.80 -36.73 -3.19
CA GLN A 85 11.51 -37.95 -2.76
C GLN A 85 10.58 -38.97 -2.08
N GLY A 86 9.31 -38.62 -1.85
CA GLY A 86 8.35 -39.44 -1.13
C GLY A 86 8.60 -39.53 0.38
N ILE A 87 9.50 -38.69 0.91
CA ILE A 87 9.82 -38.64 2.34
C ILE A 87 8.70 -37.91 3.09
N LEU A 88 8.25 -36.77 2.55
CA LEU A 88 7.09 -36.04 3.05
C LEU A 88 5.89 -36.25 2.12
N LYS A 89 4.69 -36.17 2.68
CA LYS A 89 3.44 -36.22 1.90
C LYS A 89 2.57 -35.02 2.27
N LEU A 90 2.07 -34.33 1.24
CA LEU A 90 1.31 -33.10 1.39
C LEU A 90 0.04 -33.29 2.23
N ASP A 91 -0.64 -34.43 2.09
CA ASP A 91 -1.97 -34.66 2.66
C ASP A 91 -1.99 -35.73 3.77
N ASP A 92 -0.82 -36.20 4.23
CA ASP A 92 -0.68 -37.20 5.30
C ASP A 92 -0.59 -36.50 6.67
N ALA A 93 -1.73 -36.33 7.33
CA ALA A 93 -1.79 -35.67 8.64
C ALA A 93 -1.14 -36.50 9.76
N ASP A 94 -1.18 -37.83 9.66
CA ASP A 94 -0.58 -38.73 10.65
C ASP A 94 0.95 -38.61 10.63
N GLN A 95 1.53 -38.48 9.44
CA GLN A 95 2.96 -38.18 9.28
C GLN A 95 3.31 -36.82 9.92
N VAL A 96 2.51 -35.77 9.67
CA VAL A 96 2.74 -34.45 10.27
C VAL A 96 2.72 -34.52 11.79
N GLU A 97 1.73 -35.17 12.39
CA GLU A 97 1.63 -35.30 13.86
C GLU A 97 2.65 -36.28 14.46
N THR A 98 3.21 -37.19 13.66
CA THR A 98 4.31 -38.08 14.09
C THR A 98 5.63 -37.32 14.14
N LEU A 99 5.90 -36.52 13.10
CA LEU A 99 7.10 -35.67 13.03
C LEU A 99 7.00 -34.49 13.99
N ALA A 100 5.82 -33.89 14.13
CA ALA A 100 5.53 -32.77 15.03
C ALA A 100 4.39 -33.09 16.00
N PRO A 101 4.65 -33.86 17.08
CA PRO A 101 3.66 -34.17 18.11
C PRO A 101 3.01 -32.94 18.73
N GLU A 102 3.70 -31.80 18.75
CA GLU A 102 3.18 -30.52 19.23
C GLU A 102 1.94 -30.07 18.44
N LEU A 103 1.91 -30.35 17.13
CA LEU A 103 0.74 -30.08 16.29
C LEU A 103 -0.43 -31.02 16.59
N ARG A 104 -0.21 -32.17 17.24
CA ARG A 104 -1.28 -33.05 17.72
C ARG A 104 -2.11 -32.39 18.81
N ASP A 105 -1.43 -31.72 19.74
CA ASP A 105 -2.03 -31.19 20.96
C ASP A 105 -2.41 -29.70 20.86
N VAL A 106 -2.07 -29.04 19.75
CA VAL A 106 -2.40 -27.63 19.52
C VAL A 106 -3.91 -27.38 19.65
N ARG A 107 -4.24 -26.30 20.37
CA ARG A 107 -5.61 -25.88 20.67
C ARG A 107 -6.01 -24.69 19.81
N VAL A 108 -7.31 -24.47 19.71
CA VAL A 108 -7.92 -23.40 18.93
C VAL A 108 -8.45 -22.31 19.85
N LEU A 109 -8.12 -21.07 19.56
CA LEU A 109 -8.55 -19.90 20.30
C LEU A 109 -9.99 -19.52 19.91
N GLU A 110 -10.93 -19.68 20.84
CA GLU A 110 -12.35 -19.42 20.64
C GLU A 110 -12.87 -18.40 21.67
N ARG A 111 -13.91 -17.63 21.30
CA ARG A 111 -14.61 -16.79 22.28
C ARG A 111 -15.52 -17.65 23.14
N THR A 112 -15.35 -17.56 24.44
CA THR A 112 -16.24 -18.17 25.44
C THR A 112 -17.59 -17.43 25.48
N PRO A 113 -18.66 -18.06 26.01
CA PRO A 113 -19.97 -17.41 26.19
C PRO A 113 -19.92 -16.11 27.03
N LYS A 114 -18.87 -15.91 27.82
CA LYS A 114 -18.64 -14.71 28.64
C LYS A 114 -17.86 -13.61 27.90
N GLY A 115 -17.58 -13.79 26.60
CA GLY A 115 -16.85 -12.82 25.77
C GLY A 115 -15.31 -12.90 25.89
N GLN A 116 -14.77 -13.68 26.83
CA GLN A 116 -13.33 -13.92 27.01
C GLN A 116 -12.81 -14.96 26.01
N TYR A 117 -11.49 -15.01 25.76
CA TYR A 117 -10.89 -16.04 24.93
C TYR A 117 -10.59 -17.33 25.73
N GLY A 118 -10.87 -18.48 25.13
CA GLY A 118 -10.60 -19.81 25.69
C GLY A 118 -10.03 -20.75 24.63
N LEU A 119 -9.54 -21.92 25.07
CA LEU A 119 -8.91 -22.91 24.19
C LEU A 119 -9.81 -24.13 23.99
N ALA A 120 -10.20 -24.36 22.74
CA ALA A 120 -10.97 -25.51 22.31
C ALA A 120 -10.08 -26.56 21.62
N PRO A 121 -10.47 -27.85 21.61
CA PRO A 121 -9.79 -28.84 20.78
C PRO A 121 -9.93 -28.52 19.29
N LYS A 122 -8.89 -28.83 18.51
CA LYS A 122 -9.01 -28.80 17.05
C LYS A 122 -9.94 -29.92 16.58
N LYS A 123 -10.78 -29.65 15.57
CA LYS A 123 -11.78 -30.59 15.05
C LYS A 123 -11.24 -31.56 13.99
N ARG A 124 -10.02 -31.32 13.50
CA ARG A 124 -9.33 -32.20 12.54
C ARG A 124 -7.82 -32.03 12.64
N SER A 125 -7.09 -33.01 12.12
CA SER A 125 -5.63 -32.97 12.01
C SER A 125 -5.16 -32.00 10.93
N ILE A 126 -3.94 -31.50 11.09
CA ILE A 126 -3.31 -30.51 10.20
C ILE A 126 -2.43 -31.27 9.20
N THR A 127 -2.56 -30.98 7.91
CA THR A 127 -1.68 -31.57 6.88
C THR A 127 -0.55 -30.61 6.50
N LEU A 128 0.47 -31.11 5.81
CA LEU A 128 1.58 -30.30 5.32
C LEU A 128 1.13 -29.28 4.26
N ARG A 129 0.22 -29.68 3.37
CA ARG A 129 -0.43 -28.77 2.41
C ARG A 129 -1.12 -27.62 3.13
N MET A 130 -1.70 -27.88 4.31
CA MET A 130 -2.38 -26.84 5.06
C MET A 130 -1.42 -25.76 5.58
N LEU A 131 -0.25 -26.20 6.05
CA LEU A 131 0.80 -25.29 6.52
C LEU A 131 1.38 -24.45 5.37
N LEU A 132 1.64 -25.07 4.21
CA LEU A 132 2.16 -24.40 3.00
C LEU A 132 1.19 -23.36 2.41
N THR A 133 -0.11 -23.62 2.54
CA THR A 133 -1.14 -22.80 1.88
C THR A 133 -1.71 -21.70 2.76
N HIS A 134 -1.26 -21.61 4.03
CA HIS A 134 -1.94 -20.82 5.05
C HIS A 134 -3.44 -21.11 5.14
N THR A 135 -3.85 -22.27 4.64
CA THR A 135 -5.24 -22.70 4.65
C THR A 135 -5.22 -24.02 5.33
N CYS A 136 -5.92 -24.13 6.42
CA CYS A 136 -6.34 -25.46 6.77
C CYS A 136 -7.47 -25.77 5.77
N LYS A 137 -7.39 -26.83 4.95
CA LYS A 137 -8.32 -27.14 3.84
C LYS A 137 -9.47 -28.05 4.30
N VAL A 138 -10.71 -27.84 3.83
CA VAL A 138 -11.79 -28.85 3.87
C VAL A 138 -11.85 -29.55 2.53
N LEU A 139 -11.83 -30.88 2.55
CA LEU A 139 -12.40 -31.69 1.48
C LEU A 139 -13.93 -31.68 1.68
N THR A 140 -14.68 -30.82 0.97
CA THR A 140 -16.15 -30.83 1.08
C THR A 140 -16.77 -31.54 -0.11
N LEU A 141 -16.99 -32.85 0.03
CA LEU A 141 -18.15 -33.50 -0.57
C LEU A 141 -19.38 -32.90 0.12
N TYR A 142 -20.23 -32.13 -0.57
CA TYR A 142 -21.70 -32.17 -0.47
C TYR A 142 -22.31 -31.05 -1.35
N LYS A 143 -22.79 -31.46 -2.54
CA LYS A 143 -23.94 -30.80 -3.16
C LYS A 143 -25.13 -31.05 -2.24
N LEU A 144 -25.75 -30.02 -1.65
CA LEU A 144 -27.22 -29.89 -1.45
C LEU A 144 -27.60 -28.64 -0.61
N LYS A 145 -28.39 -27.78 -1.27
CA LYS A 145 -29.36 -26.77 -0.79
C LYS A 145 -28.86 -25.44 -0.18
N PRO A 146 -29.33 -24.28 -0.70
CA PRO A 146 -29.09 -22.96 -0.13
C PRO A 146 -30.22 -22.64 0.86
N THR A 147 -29.93 -22.63 2.17
CA THR A 147 -30.70 -21.92 3.22
C THR A 147 -30.13 -22.26 4.61
N ALA A 148 -28.99 -21.66 4.94
CA ALA A 148 -28.55 -21.42 6.32
C ALA A 148 -27.36 -20.46 6.30
N LEU A 149 -27.59 -19.21 6.68
CA LEU A 149 -26.55 -18.25 7.02
C LEU A 149 -25.85 -18.76 8.28
N THR A 150 -24.87 -19.65 8.11
CA THR A 150 -24.01 -20.08 9.20
C THR A 150 -22.92 -19.04 9.32
N LEU A 151 -22.86 -18.32 10.44
CA LEU A 151 -21.75 -17.43 10.80
C LEU A 151 -20.48 -18.29 10.88
N LEU A 152 -19.66 -18.24 9.83
CA LEU A 152 -18.45 -19.04 9.69
C LEU A 152 -17.31 -18.37 10.47
N THR A 153 -16.91 -18.99 11.58
CA THR A 153 -15.70 -18.62 12.33
C THR A 153 -14.42 -19.05 11.59
N PRO A 154 -13.40 -18.19 11.47
CA PRO A 154 -12.11 -18.40 10.78
C PRO A 154 -11.26 -19.68 11.08
N ALA A 155 -10.35 -20.13 10.16
CA ALA A 155 -9.33 -21.27 10.19
C ALA A 155 -7.83 -20.82 10.24
N GLY A 156 -6.86 -21.55 10.86
CA GLY A 156 -5.38 -21.37 10.71
C GLY A 156 -4.51 -20.83 11.89
N PHE A 157 -3.17 -20.85 11.72
CA PHE A 157 -2.20 -20.15 12.59
C PHE A 157 -2.18 -18.67 12.23
N GLY A 158 -2.08 -17.78 13.22
CA GLY A 158 -2.00 -16.33 13.02
C GLY A 158 -0.65 -15.76 13.44
N TYR A 159 -0.32 -14.58 12.90
CA TYR A 159 0.65 -13.67 13.52
C TYR A 159 -0.08 -12.73 14.48
N ALA A 160 0.52 -12.41 15.62
CA ALA A 160 -0.09 -11.51 16.60
C ALA A 160 -0.06 -10.04 16.16
N PHE A 161 0.70 -9.70 15.11
CA PHE A 161 0.65 -8.38 14.48
C PHE A 161 -0.56 -8.16 13.56
N ASP A 162 -1.19 -9.23 13.06
CA ASP A 162 -2.35 -9.18 12.15
C ASP A 162 -3.64 -9.76 12.77
N ASP A 163 -3.56 -10.57 13.83
CA ASP A 163 -4.72 -11.17 14.47
C ASP A 163 -4.98 -10.54 15.86
N LEU A 164 -6.01 -9.69 15.93
CA LEU A 164 -6.41 -9.01 17.17
C LEU A 164 -6.73 -9.98 18.30
N LYS A 165 -7.32 -11.13 17.99
CA LYS A 165 -7.69 -12.13 19.00
C LYS A 165 -6.45 -12.77 19.60
N LEU A 166 -5.46 -13.14 18.78
CA LEU A 166 -4.19 -13.68 19.24
C LEU A 166 -3.41 -12.64 20.05
N CYS A 167 -3.39 -11.39 19.56
CA CYS A 167 -2.75 -10.26 20.24
C CYS A 167 -3.35 -10.04 21.63
N ASP A 168 -4.68 -9.98 21.72
CA ASP A 168 -5.39 -9.78 22.98
C ASP A 168 -5.24 -10.95 23.94
N TRP A 169 -5.35 -12.19 23.45
CA TRP A 169 -5.19 -13.39 24.29
C TRP A 169 -3.80 -13.49 24.91
N ALA A 170 -2.76 -13.05 24.20
CA ALA A 170 -1.40 -13.10 24.70
C ALA A 170 -1.11 -12.05 25.79
N ARG A 171 -1.94 -11.00 25.94
CA ARG A 171 -1.73 -9.95 26.95
C ARG A 171 -1.93 -10.50 28.37
N PRO A 172 -1.17 -9.98 29.37
CA PRO A 172 -0.25 -8.84 29.28
C PRO A 172 1.17 -9.19 28.82
N VAL A 173 1.54 -10.47 28.70
CA VAL A 173 2.91 -10.88 28.31
C VAL A 173 3.20 -10.51 26.85
N GLY A 174 2.24 -10.76 25.96
CA GLY A 174 2.38 -10.56 24.52
C GLY A 174 3.07 -11.74 23.83
N LEU A 175 3.00 -11.74 22.49
CA LEU A 175 3.78 -12.62 21.63
C LEU A 175 4.71 -11.74 20.79
N ASP A 176 5.97 -12.12 20.66
CA ASP A 176 6.89 -11.49 19.71
C ASP A 176 7.01 -12.36 18.45
N ASP A 177 6.33 -11.96 17.38
CA ASP A 177 6.26 -12.71 16.13
C ASP A 177 7.61 -12.89 15.44
N PHE A 178 8.60 -12.07 15.81
CA PHE A 178 9.91 -12.03 15.16
C PHE A 178 11.05 -12.01 16.19
N SER A 179 10.85 -12.62 17.37
CA SER A 179 11.93 -12.72 18.37
C SER A 179 13.10 -13.59 17.90
N GLY A 180 12.82 -14.59 17.07
CA GLY A 180 13.78 -15.66 16.74
C GLY A 180 13.90 -16.75 17.78
N HIS A 181 12.98 -16.78 18.74
CA HIS A 181 12.86 -17.86 19.71
C HIS A 181 11.74 -18.83 19.31
N GLU A 182 12.03 -20.13 19.39
CA GLU A 182 11.07 -21.21 19.12
C GLU A 182 9.79 -21.12 19.99
N ALA A 183 9.89 -20.51 21.17
CA ALA A 183 8.79 -20.42 22.13
C ALA A 183 7.70 -19.47 21.62
N ASP A 184 8.08 -18.28 21.16
CA ASP A 184 7.13 -17.33 20.61
C ASP A 184 6.47 -17.86 19.35
N VAL A 185 7.19 -18.62 18.52
CA VAL A 185 6.71 -19.07 17.20
C VAL A 185 5.86 -20.34 17.31
N LEU A 186 6.36 -21.40 17.96
CA LEU A 186 5.71 -22.70 17.98
C LEU A 186 4.68 -22.87 19.11
N HIS A 187 4.77 -22.11 20.21
CA HIS A 187 3.89 -22.27 21.37
C HIS A 187 2.73 -21.28 21.36
N ARG A 188 1.97 -21.25 20.27
CA ARG A 188 0.77 -20.41 20.12
C ARG A 188 -0.45 -21.25 19.69
N PRO A 189 -1.67 -20.87 20.12
CA PRO A 189 -2.85 -21.57 19.67
C PRO A 189 -3.08 -21.29 18.18
N LEU A 190 -3.78 -22.20 17.52
CA LEU A 190 -4.47 -21.85 16.28
C LEU A 190 -5.43 -20.73 16.63
N VAL A 191 -5.51 -19.69 15.81
CA VAL A 191 -6.57 -18.70 16.01
C VAL A 191 -7.92 -19.34 15.72
N ASN A 192 -7.94 -20.46 15.02
CA ASN A 192 -9.00 -20.73 14.12
C ASN A 192 -9.04 -22.24 13.71
N GLN A 193 -10.22 -22.85 13.55
CA GLN A 193 -10.33 -24.32 13.35
C GLN A 193 -9.67 -24.78 12.04
N PRO A 194 -8.92 -25.89 11.97
CA PRO A 194 -8.31 -26.29 10.71
C PRO A 194 -9.40 -26.62 9.68
N GLY A 195 -9.40 -26.00 8.50
CA GLY A 195 -10.19 -26.45 7.37
C GLY A 195 -10.87 -25.35 6.56
N ILE A 196 -11.24 -24.26 7.22
CA ILE A 196 -12.42 -23.51 6.78
C ILE A 196 -12.15 -22.19 6.05
N ARG A 197 -10.90 -21.67 6.06
CA ARG A 197 -10.48 -20.48 5.30
C ARG A 197 -8.95 -20.28 5.30
N PHE A 198 -8.51 -19.28 4.55
CA PHE A 198 -7.15 -18.73 4.59
C PHE A 198 -6.89 -17.90 5.85
N GLN A 199 -5.69 -18.04 6.42
CA GLN A 199 -5.18 -17.24 7.54
C GLN A 199 -3.66 -17.22 7.50
N TYR A 200 -3.11 -16.04 7.23
CA TYR A 200 -1.68 -15.82 7.25
C TYR A 200 -1.10 -15.93 8.67
N GLY A 201 0.05 -16.58 8.80
CA GLY A 201 0.65 -16.90 10.11
C GLY A 201 1.89 -17.80 10.02
N VAL A 202 2.27 -18.37 11.18
CA VAL A 202 3.50 -19.17 11.38
C VAL A 202 3.48 -20.59 10.77
N GLY A 203 2.57 -20.87 9.84
CA GLY A 203 2.48 -22.19 9.20
C GLY A 203 3.79 -22.62 8.54
N MET A 204 4.49 -21.68 7.91
CA MET A 204 5.78 -21.94 7.25
C MET A 204 6.92 -22.21 8.22
N ASP A 205 6.84 -21.74 9.47
CA ASP A 205 7.82 -22.10 10.51
C ASP A 205 7.66 -23.57 10.89
N TRP A 206 6.44 -24.08 10.98
CA TRP A 206 6.16 -25.52 11.14
C TRP A 206 6.62 -26.35 9.94
N VAL A 207 6.47 -25.85 8.71
CA VAL A 207 7.05 -26.52 7.52
C VAL A 207 8.56 -26.66 7.68
N GLY A 208 9.25 -25.62 8.14
CA GLY A 208 10.68 -25.67 8.46
C GLY A 208 11.01 -26.78 9.47
N VAL A 209 10.29 -26.84 10.58
CA VAL A 209 10.46 -27.89 11.61
C VAL A 209 10.24 -29.30 11.03
N LEU A 210 9.23 -29.49 10.18
CA LEU A 210 8.97 -30.78 9.55
C LEU A 210 10.09 -31.19 8.59
N VAL A 211 10.67 -30.24 7.84
CA VAL A 211 11.84 -30.49 6.99
C VAL A 211 13.04 -30.89 7.85
N GLU A 212 13.33 -30.16 8.93
CA GLU A 212 14.45 -30.48 9.84
C GLU A 212 14.32 -31.88 10.43
N ARG A 213 13.12 -32.22 10.93
CA ARG A 213 12.85 -33.50 11.57
C ARG A 213 12.85 -34.67 10.59
N ALA A 214 12.38 -34.45 9.35
CA ALA A 214 12.41 -35.48 8.32
C ALA A 214 13.81 -35.69 7.72
N ALA A 215 14.62 -34.63 7.64
CA ALA A 215 15.97 -34.69 7.08
C ALA A 215 17.06 -35.00 8.13
N HIS A 216 16.73 -34.89 9.42
CA HIS A 216 17.64 -35.04 10.56
C HIS A 216 18.84 -34.09 10.54
N ILE A 217 18.67 -32.90 9.94
CA ILE A 217 19.64 -31.80 9.89
C ILE A 217 18.91 -30.48 10.08
N SER A 218 19.62 -29.41 10.43
CA SER A 218 19.00 -28.09 10.55
C SER A 218 18.53 -27.55 9.19
N LEU A 219 17.60 -26.60 9.21
CA LEU A 219 17.04 -26.00 7.98
C LEU A 219 18.12 -25.19 7.25
N GLU A 220 19.01 -24.54 8.00
CA GLU A 220 20.22 -23.89 7.47
C GLU A 220 21.09 -24.89 6.70
N GLU A 221 21.45 -26.02 7.31
CA GLU A 221 22.27 -27.05 6.65
C GLU A 221 21.56 -27.62 5.42
N TYR A 222 20.25 -27.86 5.51
CA TYR A 222 19.46 -28.34 4.39
C TYR A 222 19.49 -27.34 3.23
N PHE A 223 19.23 -26.05 3.50
CA PHE A 223 19.22 -25.01 2.47
C PHE A 223 20.60 -24.87 1.83
N GLN A 224 21.68 -24.86 2.62
CA GLN A 224 23.06 -24.82 2.10
C GLN A 224 23.35 -26.02 1.19
N MET A 225 23.02 -27.24 1.63
CA MET A 225 23.38 -28.47 0.91
C MET A 225 22.51 -28.74 -0.32
N LYS A 226 21.22 -28.40 -0.27
CA LYS A 226 20.22 -28.86 -1.25
C LYS A 226 19.67 -27.76 -2.15
N ILE A 227 19.87 -26.49 -1.79
CA ILE A 227 19.33 -25.35 -2.54
C ILE A 227 20.45 -24.38 -2.89
N TRP A 228 21.01 -23.67 -1.90
CA TRP A 228 21.91 -22.54 -2.11
C TRP A 228 23.25 -22.95 -2.71
N GLY A 229 23.96 -23.88 -2.08
CA GLY A 229 25.25 -24.38 -2.57
C GLY A 229 25.18 -24.90 -4.01
N PRO A 230 24.22 -25.77 -4.35
CA PRO A 230 24.07 -26.29 -5.71
C PRO A 230 23.77 -25.23 -6.79
N ILE A 231 23.10 -24.12 -6.46
CA ILE A 231 22.82 -23.03 -7.41
C ILE A 231 23.77 -21.83 -7.26
N GLY A 232 24.79 -21.94 -6.39
CA GLY A 232 25.85 -20.95 -6.24
C GLY A 232 25.51 -19.74 -5.36
N ILE A 233 24.45 -19.81 -4.55
CA ILE A 233 24.12 -18.79 -3.54
C ILE A 233 25.04 -18.97 -2.33
N ARG A 234 25.59 -17.87 -1.81
CA ARG A 234 26.59 -17.89 -0.73
C ARG A 234 26.25 -16.95 0.42
N ASN A 235 25.47 -15.91 0.15
CA ASN A 235 25.17 -14.82 1.07
C ASN A 235 23.68 -14.77 1.39
N ILE A 236 23.00 -15.93 1.41
CA ILE A 236 21.70 -16.10 2.03
C ILE A 236 21.85 -17.14 3.15
N THR A 237 21.39 -16.80 4.36
CA THR A 237 21.52 -17.65 5.55
C THR A 237 20.50 -17.25 6.62
N PHE A 238 20.17 -18.16 7.52
CA PHE A 238 19.49 -17.84 8.77
C PHE A 238 20.39 -17.11 9.78
N PHE A 239 21.72 -17.32 9.72
CA PHE A 239 22.67 -16.84 10.72
C PHE A 239 23.81 -16.07 10.05
N PRO A 240 23.67 -14.75 9.84
CA PRO A 240 24.68 -13.92 9.20
C PRO A 240 26.07 -14.08 9.82
N THR A 241 27.10 -14.20 8.96
CA THR A 241 28.50 -14.17 9.38
C THR A 241 28.91 -12.78 9.84
N THR A 242 30.11 -12.63 10.41
CA THR A 242 30.66 -11.32 10.78
C THR A 242 30.70 -10.37 9.58
N ASP A 243 31.11 -10.86 8.41
CA ASP A 243 31.19 -10.05 7.19
C ASP A 243 29.79 -9.66 6.70
N MET A 244 28.82 -10.58 6.73
CA MET A 244 27.43 -10.25 6.39
C MET A 244 26.82 -9.23 7.34
N LYS A 245 27.16 -9.27 8.63
CA LYS A 245 26.72 -8.28 9.61
C LYS A 245 27.34 -6.92 9.36
N ALA A 246 28.59 -6.85 8.88
CA ALA A 246 29.23 -5.60 8.50
C ALA A 246 28.49 -4.91 7.35
N ASP A 247 27.89 -5.69 6.43
CA ASP A 247 27.12 -5.20 5.29
C ASP A 247 25.59 -5.17 5.49
N LEU A 248 25.12 -5.37 6.72
CA LEU A 248 23.70 -5.39 7.04
C LEU A 248 23.06 -4.00 6.86
N ALA A 249 21.94 -3.94 6.14
CA ALA A 249 21.12 -2.74 6.02
C ALA A 249 20.47 -2.40 7.37
N TYR A 250 20.35 -1.10 7.66
CA TYR A 250 19.69 -0.62 8.87
C TYR A 250 18.17 -0.85 8.76
N MET A 251 17.54 -1.07 9.91
CA MET A 251 16.09 -1.11 10.02
C MET A 251 15.55 0.27 10.37
N HIS A 252 14.44 0.63 9.74
CA HIS A 252 13.83 1.94 9.92
C HIS A 252 12.37 1.80 10.34
N GLN A 253 11.90 2.79 11.09
CA GLN A 253 10.51 2.96 11.47
C GLN A 253 10.02 4.28 10.88
N ARG A 254 9.00 4.20 10.05
CA ARG A 254 8.14 5.33 9.76
C ARG A 254 7.12 5.47 10.87
N SER A 255 7.09 6.65 11.45
CA SER A 255 6.03 7.07 12.37
C SER A 255 4.73 7.34 11.61
N GLU A 256 3.62 7.41 12.34
CA GLU A 256 2.32 7.84 11.79
C GLU A 256 2.41 9.21 11.10
N ARG A 257 3.36 10.07 11.49
CA ARG A 257 3.61 11.41 10.92
C ARG A 257 4.55 11.41 9.70
N GLY A 258 4.84 10.24 9.14
CA GLY A 258 5.72 10.11 7.99
C GLY A 258 7.22 10.24 8.28
N HIS A 259 7.60 10.71 9.48
CA HIS A 259 9.01 10.82 9.88
C HIS A 259 9.66 9.44 10.00
N LEU A 260 10.85 9.32 9.44
CA LEU A 260 11.60 8.09 9.34
C LEU A 260 12.78 8.11 10.29
N THR A 261 12.90 7.09 11.14
CA THR A 261 13.98 6.95 12.12
C THR A 261 14.64 5.60 12.02
N VAL A 262 15.94 5.53 12.33
CA VAL A 262 16.61 4.24 12.57
C VAL A 262 16.01 3.59 13.82
N ARG A 263 15.83 2.26 13.79
CA ARG A 263 15.40 1.46 14.93
C ARG A 263 16.28 0.23 15.11
N ASP A 264 16.20 -0.38 16.29
CA ASP A 264 16.78 -1.69 16.54
C ASP A 264 16.19 -2.74 15.59
N HIS A 265 17.05 -3.69 15.20
CA HIS A 265 16.66 -4.80 14.36
C HIS A 265 15.63 -5.68 15.09
N LEU A 266 14.44 -5.79 14.52
CA LEU A 266 13.32 -6.59 15.02
C LEU A 266 13.71 -8.05 15.21
N TYR A 267 14.33 -8.65 14.19
CA TYR A 267 14.78 -10.06 14.23
C TYR A 267 16.22 -10.18 14.75
N ARG A 268 16.42 -9.86 16.04
CA ARG A 268 17.74 -9.66 16.66
C ARG A 268 18.49 -10.95 17.00
N TYR A 269 17.80 -12.01 17.43
CA TYR A 269 18.45 -13.19 18.02
C TYR A 269 19.51 -13.85 17.11
N PRO A 270 19.28 -14.05 15.79
CA PRO A 270 20.29 -14.61 14.89
C PRO A 270 21.50 -13.70 14.66
N LEU A 271 21.37 -12.41 14.96
CA LEU A 271 22.45 -11.43 14.84
C LEU A 271 23.37 -11.40 16.07
N LEU A 272 23.00 -12.08 17.16
CA LEU A 272 23.86 -12.20 18.34
C LEU A 272 25.12 -13.03 18.04
N PRO A 273 26.22 -12.84 18.79
CA PRO A 273 27.43 -13.66 18.64
C PRO A 273 27.16 -15.15 18.81
N SER A 274 27.87 -15.97 18.02
CA SER A 274 27.87 -17.44 18.20
C SER A 274 28.34 -17.80 19.61
N GLY A 275 27.65 -18.73 20.28
CA GLY A 275 28.01 -19.19 21.62
C GLY A 275 27.52 -18.30 22.77
N THR A 276 26.62 -17.34 22.51
CA THR A 276 25.90 -16.64 23.57
C THR A 276 25.17 -17.67 24.45
N PRO A 277 25.44 -17.75 25.77
CA PRO A 277 24.78 -18.70 26.66
C PRO A 277 23.26 -18.60 26.56
N ASP A 278 22.58 -19.75 26.60
CA ASP A 278 21.11 -19.88 26.58
C ASP A 278 20.39 -19.41 25.30
N VAL A 279 21.11 -19.09 24.22
CA VAL A 279 20.51 -18.78 22.91
C VAL A 279 20.48 -20.01 22.01
N LYS A 280 19.37 -20.76 22.03
CA LYS A 280 19.13 -21.83 21.05
C LYS A 280 18.76 -21.20 19.71
N ARG A 281 19.60 -21.42 18.70
CA ARG A 281 19.34 -20.99 17.33
C ARG A 281 18.13 -21.73 16.76
N PHE A 282 17.13 -20.97 16.31
CA PHE A 282 15.92 -21.50 15.69
C PHE A 282 15.82 -20.96 14.25
N CYS A 283 15.66 -21.85 13.28
CA CYS A 283 15.48 -21.48 11.89
C CYS A 283 14.01 -21.16 11.62
N MET A 284 13.64 -19.88 11.69
CA MET A 284 12.27 -19.43 11.37
C MET A 284 11.95 -19.59 9.88
N GLY A 285 11.46 -20.75 9.46
CA GLY A 285 11.12 -21.05 8.07
C GLY A 285 10.10 -20.09 7.43
N GLY A 286 9.39 -19.29 8.24
CA GLY A 286 8.46 -18.26 7.78
C GLY A 286 9.08 -16.89 7.53
N ALA A 287 10.21 -16.53 8.16
CA ALA A 287 10.74 -15.16 8.11
C ALA A 287 12.26 -15.02 8.36
N GLY A 288 12.99 -16.12 8.47
CA GLY A 288 14.25 -16.16 9.21
C GLY A 288 15.53 -15.90 8.41
N CYS A 289 15.47 -15.74 7.08
CA CYS A 289 16.69 -15.56 6.30
C CYS A 289 17.08 -14.08 6.19
N PHE A 290 18.38 -13.89 6.07
CA PHE A 290 19.03 -12.67 5.63
C PHE A 290 19.66 -12.95 4.27
N GLY A 291 19.70 -11.96 3.39
CA GLY A 291 20.25 -12.20 2.06
C GLY A 291 20.53 -10.95 1.24
N LYS A 292 21.37 -11.11 0.23
CA LYS A 292 21.54 -10.12 -0.84
C LYS A 292 20.40 -10.26 -1.86
N PRO A 293 19.66 -9.19 -2.20
CA PRO A 293 18.58 -9.26 -3.20
C PRO A 293 19.06 -9.81 -4.56
N MET A 294 20.28 -9.44 -4.96
CA MET A 294 20.89 -9.93 -6.20
C MET A 294 21.09 -11.46 -6.24
N GLU A 295 21.39 -12.09 -5.10
CA GLU A 295 21.46 -13.57 -5.04
C GLU A 295 20.09 -14.23 -5.02
N TYR A 296 19.08 -13.56 -4.45
CA TYR A 296 17.69 -14.03 -4.48
C TYR A 296 17.15 -14.14 -5.92
N CYS A 297 17.63 -13.31 -6.85
CA CYS A 297 17.32 -13.45 -8.28
C CYS A 297 17.70 -14.83 -8.85
N GLN A 298 18.70 -15.53 -8.31
CA GLN A 298 19.06 -16.88 -8.78
C GLN A 298 17.99 -17.92 -8.40
N LEU A 299 17.32 -17.75 -7.25
CA LEU A 299 16.15 -18.57 -6.89
C LEU A 299 14.98 -18.29 -7.84
N ILE A 300 14.69 -17.02 -8.09
CA ILE A 300 13.63 -16.60 -9.02
C ILE A 300 13.88 -17.19 -10.41
N ALA A 301 15.09 -17.02 -10.95
CA ALA A 301 15.49 -17.58 -12.25
C ALA A 301 15.34 -19.10 -12.29
N THR A 302 15.61 -19.81 -11.19
CA THR A 302 15.40 -21.27 -11.11
C THR A 302 13.92 -21.65 -11.24
N LEU A 303 13.00 -20.85 -10.68
CA LEU A 303 11.56 -21.07 -10.83
C LEU A 303 11.05 -20.73 -12.23
N LEU A 304 11.61 -19.69 -12.86
CA LEU A 304 11.33 -19.37 -14.27
C LEU A 304 11.71 -20.52 -15.22
N ASN A 305 12.62 -21.40 -14.78
CA ASN A 305 13.12 -22.57 -15.52
C ASN A 305 12.67 -23.90 -14.89
N ASP A 306 11.47 -23.91 -14.30
CA ASP A 306 10.81 -25.13 -13.87
C ASP A 306 11.66 -25.98 -12.90
N GLY A 307 12.45 -25.31 -12.05
CA GLY A 307 13.26 -25.91 -11.00
C GLY A 307 14.70 -26.19 -11.40
N THR A 308 15.13 -25.82 -12.61
CA THR A 308 16.52 -25.95 -13.08
C THR A 308 17.21 -24.59 -13.11
N HIS A 309 18.32 -24.45 -12.40
CA HIS A 309 19.06 -23.19 -12.40
C HIS A 309 19.74 -22.98 -13.77
N PRO A 310 19.47 -21.86 -14.46
CA PRO A 310 19.85 -21.70 -15.87
C PRO A 310 21.36 -21.64 -16.11
N LYS A 311 22.14 -21.19 -15.12
CA LYS A 311 23.61 -21.07 -15.26
C LYS A 311 24.38 -22.30 -14.82
N THR A 312 23.95 -22.98 -13.76
CA THR A 312 24.65 -24.17 -13.25
C THR A 312 24.10 -25.46 -13.85
N GLY A 313 22.93 -25.43 -14.47
CA GLY A 313 22.22 -26.62 -14.97
C GLY A 313 21.70 -27.54 -13.86
N VAL A 314 21.89 -27.16 -12.59
CA VAL A 314 21.45 -27.97 -11.45
C VAL A 314 19.94 -27.88 -11.32
N LYS A 315 19.31 -29.05 -11.29
CA LYS A 315 17.88 -29.20 -11.03
C LYS A 315 17.65 -29.39 -9.55
N ILE A 316 17.06 -28.40 -8.89
CA ILE A 316 16.70 -28.47 -7.46
C ILE A 316 15.25 -28.93 -7.26
N LEU A 317 14.39 -28.79 -8.26
CA LEU A 317 13.01 -29.31 -8.28
C LEU A 317 12.67 -29.86 -9.67
N ARG A 318 11.79 -30.85 -9.73
CA ARG A 318 11.22 -31.33 -10.99
C ARG A 318 10.19 -30.32 -11.56
N PRO A 319 10.05 -30.23 -12.90
CA PRO A 319 9.05 -29.35 -13.52
C PRO A 319 7.63 -29.59 -13.03
N GLU A 320 7.25 -30.84 -12.77
CA GLU A 320 5.92 -31.21 -12.28
C GLU A 320 5.66 -30.64 -10.88
N THR A 321 6.71 -30.58 -10.05
CA THR A 321 6.63 -30.02 -8.71
C THR A 321 6.54 -28.51 -8.72
N VAL A 322 7.32 -27.83 -9.57
CA VAL A 322 7.18 -26.39 -9.75
C VAL A 322 5.79 -26.06 -10.29
N LYS A 323 5.25 -26.88 -11.19
CA LYS A 323 3.86 -26.77 -11.64
C LYS A 323 2.87 -26.91 -10.48
N GLU A 324 3.05 -27.88 -9.57
CA GLU A 324 2.19 -28.00 -8.38
C GLU A 324 2.33 -26.79 -7.44
N MET A 325 3.54 -26.26 -7.24
CA MET A 325 3.77 -25.04 -6.44
C MET A 325 3.05 -23.82 -7.01
N PHE A 326 2.96 -23.70 -8.34
CA PHE A 326 2.27 -22.63 -9.06
C PHE A 326 0.82 -22.99 -9.44
N THR A 327 0.26 -24.06 -8.89
CA THR A 327 -1.16 -24.37 -9.01
C THR A 327 -1.90 -23.73 -7.85
N ASP A 328 -3.02 -23.06 -8.12
CA ASP A 328 -3.88 -22.54 -7.06
C ASP A 328 -4.40 -23.70 -6.20
N GLN A 329 -3.97 -23.71 -4.95
CA GLN A 329 -4.30 -24.74 -3.97
C GLN A 329 -5.65 -24.49 -3.29
N ILE A 330 -6.22 -23.29 -3.49
CA ILE A 330 -7.44 -22.81 -2.86
C ILE A 330 -8.45 -22.20 -3.84
N PRO A 331 -8.75 -22.85 -4.98
CA PRO A 331 -9.62 -22.28 -6.02
C PRO A 331 -11.06 -22.05 -5.57
N ASP A 332 -11.51 -22.81 -4.56
CA ASP A 332 -12.84 -22.67 -3.95
C ASP A 332 -12.88 -21.61 -2.83
N LEU A 333 -11.72 -21.08 -2.45
CA LEU A 333 -11.52 -20.06 -1.41
C LEU A 333 -10.55 -18.98 -1.90
N PRO A 334 -10.82 -18.34 -3.07
CA PRO A 334 -9.94 -17.31 -3.59
C PRO A 334 -9.86 -16.15 -2.59
N ARG A 335 -8.68 -15.54 -2.45
CA ARG A 335 -8.53 -14.35 -1.60
C ARG A 335 -9.00 -13.14 -2.40
N TYR A 336 -9.98 -12.42 -1.89
CA TYR A 336 -10.30 -11.12 -2.48
C TYR A 336 -9.18 -10.14 -2.10
N CYS A 337 -8.67 -9.39 -3.07
CA CYS A 337 -7.66 -8.37 -2.81
C CYS A 337 -8.16 -7.31 -1.79
N ASN A 338 -9.49 -7.18 -1.66
CA ASN A 338 -10.16 -6.27 -0.74
C ASN A 338 -10.53 -6.85 0.63
N ASP A 339 -10.17 -8.11 0.92
CA ASP A 339 -10.45 -8.68 2.23
C ASP A 339 -9.66 -7.92 3.31
N PHE A 340 -10.38 -7.32 4.26
CA PHE A 340 -9.77 -6.50 5.31
C PHE A 340 -8.93 -7.36 6.27
N ALA A 341 -7.65 -7.03 6.38
CA ALA A 341 -6.73 -7.56 7.37
C ALA A 341 -6.38 -6.43 8.37
N PRO A 342 -6.85 -6.53 9.63
CA PRO A 342 -6.56 -5.51 10.64
C PRO A 342 -5.09 -5.54 11.06
N SER A 343 -4.54 -4.39 11.41
CA SER A 343 -3.27 -4.33 12.13
C SER A 343 -3.49 -4.36 13.64
N ALA A 344 -3.11 -5.48 14.27
CA ALA A 344 -3.09 -5.63 15.72
C ALA A 344 -1.83 -5.03 16.37
N LYS A 345 -0.74 -4.85 15.59
CA LYS A 345 0.46 -4.12 16.00
C LYS A 345 0.86 -3.11 14.91
N PRO A 346 0.32 -1.87 14.94
CA PRO A 346 0.51 -0.84 13.92
C PRO A 346 1.96 -0.45 13.63
N LEU A 347 2.88 -0.67 14.57
CA LEU A 347 4.32 -0.42 14.35
C LEU A 347 4.98 -1.43 13.42
N LEU A 348 4.34 -2.59 13.16
CA LEU A 348 4.87 -3.66 12.31
C LEU A 348 4.21 -3.70 10.93
N ALA A 349 2.90 -3.48 10.86
CA ALA A 349 2.15 -3.51 9.61
C ALA A 349 1.01 -2.51 9.64
N ASN A 350 0.70 -1.90 8.49
CA ASN A 350 -0.53 -1.16 8.29
C ASN A 350 -1.68 -2.14 8.01
N SER A 351 -2.92 -1.73 8.31
CA SER A 351 -4.08 -2.55 7.96
C SER A 351 -4.23 -2.63 6.43
N CYS A 352 -4.63 -3.79 5.91
CA CYS A 352 -4.83 -4.01 4.48
C CYS A 352 -6.33 -4.24 4.15
N PRO A 353 -6.78 -4.04 2.90
CA PRO A 353 -6.01 -3.48 1.80
C PRO A 353 -5.65 -2.02 2.08
N LEU A 354 -4.40 -1.65 1.78
CA LEU A 354 -3.95 -0.25 1.82
C LEU A 354 -4.56 0.56 0.68
N VAL A 355 -4.82 -0.12 -0.44
CA VAL A 355 -5.46 0.38 -1.65
C VAL A 355 -6.50 -0.66 -2.08
N PRO A 356 -7.80 -0.33 -2.04
CA PRO A 356 -8.83 -1.21 -2.58
C PRO A 356 -8.63 -1.44 -4.09
N CYS A 357 -8.79 -2.68 -4.54
CA CYS A 357 -8.81 -3.08 -5.95
C CYS A 357 -10.25 -3.27 -6.44
N ASP A 358 -10.43 -3.69 -7.71
CA ASP A 358 -11.73 -4.17 -8.17
C ASP A 358 -12.26 -5.28 -7.23
N VAL A 359 -13.52 -5.20 -6.80
CA VAL A 359 -14.12 -6.14 -5.83
C VAL A 359 -14.19 -7.57 -6.35
N THR A 360 -14.05 -7.77 -7.66
CA THR A 360 -13.97 -9.08 -8.31
C THR A 360 -12.54 -9.59 -8.45
N LEU A 361 -11.54 -8.73 -8.22
CA LEU A 361 -10.14 -9.12 -8.27
C LEU A 361 -9.85 -10.07 -7.11
N THR A 362 -9.29 -11.21 -7.49
CA THR A 362 -8.90 -12.25 -6.55
C THR A 362 -7.51 -12.76 -6.86
N GLU A 363 -6.89 -13.30 -5.83
CA GLU A 363 -5.64 -14.04 -5.92
C GLU A 363 -5.86 -15.47 -5.45
N GLY A 364 -5.16 -16.39 -6.11
CA GLY A 364 -5.00 -17.75 -5.65
C GLY A 364 -3.84 -17.84 -4.67
N TRP A 365 -3.62 -19.04 -4.15
CA TRP A 365 -2.46 -19.32 -3.32
C TRP A 365 -1.75 -20.60 -3.78
N GLY A 366 -0.48 -20.46 -4.13
CA GLY A 366 0.38 -21.58 -4.46
C GLY A 366 0.87 -22.33 -3.21
N LEU A 367 1.95 -23.09 -3.34
CA LEU A 367 2.63 -23.64 -2.16
C LEU A 367 3.63 -22.59 -1.64
N SER A 368 3.13 -21.62 -0.84
CA SER A 368 3.81 -20.55 -0.06
C SER A 368 3.78 -19.11 -0.58
N PHE A 369 3.09 -18.82 -1.68
CA PHE A 369 3.03 -17.49 -2.29
C PHE A 369 1.69 -17.23 -2.98
N SER A 370 1.35 -15.94 -3.18
CA SER A 370 0.16 -15.52 -3.93
C SER A 370 0.32 -15.84 -5.42
N LEU A 371 -0.80 -16.14 -6.07
CA LEU A 371 -0.91 -16.35 -7.52
C LEU A 371 -1.88 -15.33 -8.10
N SER A 372 -1.44 -14.54 -9.08
CA SER A 372 -2.33 -13.65 -9.81
C SER A 372 -3.34 -14.46 -10.63
N HIS A 373 -4.65 -14.21 -10.49
CA HIS A 373 -5.64 -14.82 -11.38
C HIS A 373 -5.80 -14.10 -12.72
N GLN A 374 -5.36 -12.85 -12.79
CA GLN A 374 -5.48 -11.98 -13.95
C GLN A 374 -4.12 -11.37 -14.28
N GLU A 375 -3.99 -10.90 -15.53
CA GLU A 375 -2.86 -10.09 -15.94
C GLU A 375 -2.85 -8.77 -15.17
N SER A 376 -1.69 -8.34 -14.68
CA SER A 376 -1.57 -7.04 -14.01
C SER A 376 -1.64 -5.90 -15.03
N PRO A 377 -2.07 -4.71 -14.63
CA PRO A 377 -1.97 -3.50 -15.46
C PRO A 377 -0.54 -3.17 -15.93
N THR A 378 0.47 -3.72 -15.25
CA THR A 378 1.90 -3.57 -15.60
C THR A 378 2.41 -4.66 -16.56
N GLY A 379 1.54 -5.54 -17.05
CA GLY A 379 1.87 -6.60 -18.02
C GLY A 379 2.38 -7.91 -17.43
N ARG A 380 2.31 -8.08 -16.10
CA ARG A 380 2.65 -9.35 -15.43
C ARG A 380 1.54 -10.36 -15.69
N ALA A 381 1.85 -11.51 -16.25
CA ALA A 381 0.86 -12.48 -16.69
C ALA A 381 0.05 -13.08 -15.52
N ALA A 382 -1.18 -13.52 -15.82
CA ALA A 382 -1.94 -14.40 -14.93
C ALA A 382 -1.13 -15.68 -14.63
N GLY A 383 -1.25 -16.20 -13.41
CA GLY A 383 -0.45 -17.32 -12.91
C GLY A 383 0.93 -16.94 -12.37
N SER A 384 1.30 -15.66 -12.41
CA SER A 384 2.54 -15.17 -11.78
C SER A 384 2.51 -15.38 -10.28
N GLY A 385 3.61 -15.91 -9.75
CA GLY A 385 3.82 -16.10 -8.31
C GLY A 385 4.48 -14.87 -7.71
N PHE A 386 3.99 -14.41 -6.57
CA PHE A 386 4.61 -13.28 -5.86
C PHE A 386 4.36 -13.37 -4.37
N TRP A 387 5.27 -12.77 -3.61
CA TRP A 387 5.08 -12.56 -2.18
C TRP A 387 5.97 -11.42 -1.69
N GLU A 388 5.88 -11.15 -0.40
CA GLU A 388 6.34 -9.91 0.19
C GLU A 388 7.04 -10.18 1.53
N GLY A 389 7.88 -9.25 1.95
CA GLY A 389 8.57 -9.24 3.23
C GLY A 389 8.12 -8.04 4.07
N LEU A 390 8.01 -8.25 5.38
CA LEU A 390 7.45 -7.27 6.33
C LEU A 390 8.07 -5.88 6.20
N ALA A 391 9.39 -5.79 6.01
CA ALA A 391 10.07 -4.51 5.89
C ALA A 391 9.96 -3.89 4.47
N ASN A 392 8.78 -3.99 3.85
CA ASN A 392 8.45 -3.56 2.49
C ASN A 392 9.43 -4.13 1.42
N LEU A 393 9.54 -5.47 1.38
CA LEU A 393 10.21 -6.19 0.30
C LEU A 393 9.17 -6.87 -0.59
N PHE A 394 9.42 -6.95 -1.89
CA PHE A 394 8.49 -7.55 -2.85
C PHE A 394 9.27 -8.37 -3.86
N TRP A 395 8.82 -9.59 -4.16
CA TRP A 395 9.37 -10.38 -5.26
C TRP A 395 8.25 -10.95 -6.12
N PHE A 396 8.53 -11.18 -7.39
CA PHE A 396 7.65 -11.94 -8.27
C PHE A 396 8.43 -12.81 -9.25
N ALA A 397 7.76 -13.85 -9.74
CA ALA A 397 8.20 -14.73 -10.81
C ALA A 397 7.06 -14.92 -11.81
N ASP A 398 7.20 -14.31 -12.98
CA ASP A 398 6.31 -14.46 -14.12
C ASP A 398 6.89 -15.50 -15.07
N ARG A 399 6.41 -16.74 -14.94
CA ARG A 399 6.90 -17.89 -15.72
C ARG A 399 6.49 -17.83 -17.19
N GLU A 400 5.41 -17.12 -17.51
CA GLU A 400 4.91 -16.98 -18.87
C GLU A 400 5.81 -16.01 -19.66
N ASN A 401 6.04 -14.81 -19.10
CA ASN A 401 6.90 -13.81 -19.71
C ASN A 401 8.40 -14.08 -19.48
N GLY A 402 8.75 -14.99 -18.58
CA GLY A 402 10.14 -15.35 -18.28
C GLY A 402 10.91 -14.25 -17.55
N ILE A 403 10.23 -13.45 -16.72
CA ILE A 403 10.78 -12.32 -15.99
C ILE A 403 10.45 -12.44 -14.50
N GLY A 404 11.39 -12.07 -13.65
CA GLY A 404 11.11 -11.88 -12.23
C GLY A 404 11.94 -10.75 -11.65
N ALA A 405 11.59 -10.32 -10.45
CA ALA A 405 12.30 -9.25 -9.78
C ALA A 405 12.22 -9.38 -8.26
N ILE A 406 13.13 -8.67 -7.59
CA ILE A 406 13.05 -8.39 -6.16
C ILE A 406 13.33 -6.91 -5.91
N PHE A 407 12.45 -6.31 -5.12
CA PHE A 407 12.57 -4.99 -4.52
C PHE A 407 12.83 -5.19 -3.04
N ALA A 408 13.84 -4.52 -2.49
CA ALA A 408 14.25 -4.67 -1.11
C ALA A 408 14.46 -3.31 -0.44
N SER A 409 13.61 -3.04 0.55
CA SER A 409 13.80 -1.96 1.53
C SER A 409 13.89 -2.54 2.95
N GLN A 410 14.04 -1.68 3.96
CA GLN A 410 14.07 -2.04 5.37
C GLN A 410 13.29 -1.00 6.20
N ILE A 411 12.01 -0.81 5.85
CA ILE A 411 11.12 0.17 6.48
C ILE A 411 9.90 -0.54 7.07
N LEU A 412 9.54 -0.19 8.30
CA LEU A 412 8.27 -0.55 8.94
C LEU A 412 7.43 0.72 9.16
N PRO A 413 6.10 0.63 9.25
CA PRO A 413 5.30 -0.59 9.09
C PRO A 413 5.27 -1.08 7.63
N TYR A 414 5.00 -2.38 7.46
CA TYR A 414 4.62 -2.92 6.15
C TYR A 414 3.46 -2.10 5.57
N GLY A 415 3.52 -1.79 4.27
CA GLY A 415 2.51 -0.96 3.61
C GLY A 415 2.84 0.53 3.58
N ASP A 416 4.11 0.88 3.43
CA ASP A 416 4.60 2.26 3.52
C ASP A 416 4.16 3.10 2.30
N LEU A 417 3.37 4.15 2.51
CA LEU A 417 2.79 4.90 1.39
C LEU A 417 3.81 5.65 0.51
N HIS A 418 5.01 5.98 1.01
CA HIS A 418 6.08 6.56 0.16
C HIS A 418 6.77 5.51 -0.70
N VAL A 419 6.78 4.25 -0.23
CA VAL A 419 7.11 3.11 -1.08
C VAL A 419 6.01 2.91 -2.14
N LEU A 420 4.79 3.41 -1.89
CA LEU A 420 3.62 3.22 -2.75
C LEU A 420 3.34 4.40 -3.73
N ASN A 421 3.19 5.71 -3.36
CA ASN A 421 2.33 6.70 -4.09
C ASN A 421 2.74 8.22 -4.12
N CYS A 422 2.06 9.08 -4.96
CA CYS A 422 2.16 10.55 -5.23
C CYS A 422 1.38 11.24 -6.46
N MET A 423 0.29 12.06 -6.26
CA MET A 423 -0.40 13.13 -7.10
C MET A 423 -1.70 13.05 -7.97
N GLU A 424 -2.68 13.98 -7.72
CA GLU A 424 -4.15 13.80 -7.62
C GLU A 424 -5.14 14.61 -8.53
N VAL A 425 -4.88 14.83 -9.82
CA VAL A 425 -5.97 15.27 -10.78
C VAL A 425 -6.09 14.36 -12.00
N VAL A 426 -5.12 13.49 -12.08
CA VAL A 426 -4.99 12.41 -13.05
C VAL A 426 -5.26 11.08 -12.32
N THR A 427 -5.57 11.15 -11.01
CA THR A 427 -5.73 10.06 -10.04
C THR A 427 -6.46 10.63 -8.81
N GLY A 428 -6.93 9.76 -7.93
CA GLY A 428 -7.84 9.97 -6.81
C GLY A 428 -9.13 9.15 -6.92
N SER A 429 -9.62 8.67 -5.77
CA SER A 429 -11.00 8.25 -5.54
C SER A 429 -11.52 8.93 -4.28
N SER A 430 -12.81 9.30 -4.27
CA SER A 430 -13.55 9.82 -3.13
C SER A 430 -13.54 8.91 -1.90
N LEU A 431 -13.21 7.63 -2.07
CA LEU A 431 -13.08 6.65 -1.00
C LEU A 431 -11.64 6.41 -0.53
N TYR A 432 -10.65 7.05 -1.14
CA TYR A 432 -9.24 6.88 -0.75
C TYR A 432 -8.97 7.61 0.57
N PRO A 433 -8.77 6.89 1.70
CA PRO A 433 -8.77 7.49 3.03
C PRO A 433 -7.70 8.58 3.25
N PRO A 434 -6.48 8.48 2.69
CA PRO A 434 -5.47 9.53 2.86
C PRO A 434 -5.82 10.91 2.28
N TRP A 435 -6.90 11.05 1.50
CA TRP A 435 -7.41 12.35 1.03
C TRP A 435 -8.19 13.13 2.08
N PHE A 436 -8.43 12.53 3.23
CA PHE A 436 -9.07 13.19 4.36
C PHE A 436 -8.04 13.43 5.46
N SER A 437 -7.51 14.64 5.51
CA SER A 437 -6.75 15.11 6.67
C SER A 437 -7.58 14.91 7.95
N ASP A 438 -6.95 14.43 9.03
CA ASP A 438 -7.63 14.08 10.29
C ASP A 438 -8.47 15.24 10.85
N TRP A 439 -8.02 16.48 10.63
CA TRP A 439 -8.78 17.66 11.07
C TRP A 439 -10.13 17.80 10.37
N ILE A 440 -10.30 17.34 9.13
CA ILE A 440 -11.60 17.40 8.42
C ILE A 440 -12.59 16.48 9.12
N LEU A 441 -12.18 15.25 9.42
CA LEU A 441 -12.99 14.26 10.13
C LEU A 441 -13.30 14.73 11.55
N ALA A 442 -12.29 15.21 12.27
CA ALA A 442 -12.46 15.74 13.62
C ALA A 442 -13.40 16.95 13.63
N TYR A 443 -13.31 17.83 12.62
CA TYR A 443 -14.17 19.01 12.51
C TYR A 443 -15.61 18.62 12.20
N ALA A 444 -15.82 17.68 11.28
CA ALA A 444 -17.14 17.16 10.95
C ALA A 444 -17.79 16.50 12.18
N LEU A 445 -17.06 15.65 12.89
CA LEU A 445 -17.51 15.03 14.15
C LEU A 445 -17.84 16.08 15.22
N ALA A 446 -16.96 17.07 15.42
CA ALA A 446 -17.17 18.13 16.40
C ALA A 446 -18.39 19.01 16.11
N LYS A 447 -18.82 19.10 14.85
CA LYS A 447 -20.00 19.88 14.43
C LYS A 447 -21.24 19.03 14.13
N GLY A 448 -21.14 17.70 14.26
CA GLY A 448 -22.22 16.78 13.88
C GLY A 448 -22.57 16.84 12.40
N ALA A 449 -21.57 17.04 11.54
CA ALA A 449 -21.74 17.19 10.09
C ALA A 449 -21.65 15.85 9.36
N ILE A 450 -22.31 15.78 8.20
CA ILE A 450 -22.25 14.65 7.27
C ILE A 450 -21.31 15.04 6.13
N ILE A 451 -20.35 14.17 5.83
CA ILE A 451 -19.44 14.32 4.70
C ILE A 451 -20.05 13.63 3.48
N ILE A 452 -20.05 14.32 2.35
CA ILE A 452 -20.45 13.79 1.05
C ILE A 452 -19.30 14.08 0.09
N SER A 453 -18.70 13.03 -0.46
CA SER A 453 -17.54 13.10 -1.33
C SER A 453 -17.86 12.43 -2.67
N PRO A 454 -17.85 13.15 -3.80
CA PRO A 454 -18.07 12.58 -5.12
C PRO A 454 -16.77 12.23 -5.85
N ASP A 455 -16.82 11.18 -6.67
CA ASP A 455 -15.88 10.98 -7.78
C ASP A 455 -16.23 11.90 -8.95
N TYR A 456 -15.23 12.23 -9.78
CA TYR A 456 -15.38 12.96 -11.04
C TYR A 456 -14.43 12.40 -12.10
N ARG A 457 -14.72 12.63 -13.39
CA ARG A 457 -13.87 12.15 -14.48
C ARG A 457 -12.50 12.82 -14.43
N LEU A 458 -11.43 12.06 -14.67
CA LEU A 458 -10.04 12.48 -14.49
C LEU A 458 -9.39 12.90 -15.80
N LEU A 459 -8.46 13.87 -15.75
CA LEU A 459 -7.59 14.21 -16.88
C LEU A 459 -6.59 13.06 -17.13
N PRO A 460 -6.07 12.82 -18.35
CA PRO A 460 -6.33 13.55 -19.60
C PRO A 460 -7.37 12.89 -20.51
N GLU A 461 -8.15 11.91 -20.03
CA GLU A 461 -9.18 11.25 -20.84
C GLU A 461 -10.36 12.19 -21.11
N VAL A 462 -10.63 13.10 -20.18
CA VAL A 462 -11.58 14.20 -20.34
C VAL A 462 -10.90 15.56 -20.25
N SER A 463 -11.61 16.59 -20.68
CA SER A 463 -11.17 17.99 -20.54
C SER A 463 -11.52 18.54 -19.16
N GLY A 464 -10.87 19.65 -18.75
CA GLY A 464 -11.24 20.37 -17.53
C GLY A 464 -12.69 20.89 -17.53
N ARG A 465 -13.29 21.08 -18.72
CA ARG A 465 -14.71 21.43 -18.82
C ARG A 465 -15.60 20.29 -18.33
N GLU A 466 -15.31 19.07 -18.75
CA GLU A 466 -16.03 17.88 -18.34
C GLU A 466 -15.85 17.59 -16.85
N VAL A 467 -14.65 17.86 -16.29
CA VAL A 467 -14.43 17.84 -14.83
C VAL A 467 -15.39 18.81 -14.13
N LEU A 468 -15.48 20.05 -14.59
CA LEU A 468 -16.38 21.04 -13.98
C LEU A 468 -17.86 20.73 -14.25
N GLU A 469 -18.20 20.05 -15.35
CA GLU A 469 -19.55 19.51 -15.59
C GLU A 469 -19.92 18.45 -14.56
N ASP A 470 -18.99 17.54 -14.21
CA ASP A 470 -19.24 16.53 -13.17
C ASP A 470 -19.41 17.16 -11.78
N VAL A 471 -18.61 18.18 -11.45
CA VAL A 471 -18.78 18.97 -10.22
C VAL A 471 -20.14 19.67 -10.18
N ASP A 472 -20.58 20.20 -11.32
CA ASP A 472 -21.88 20.85 -11.47
C ASP A 472 -23.04 19.84 -11.34
N ASP A 473 -22.90 18.67 -11.95
CA ASP A 473 -23.89 17.59 -11.90
C ASP A 473 -23.99 16.96 -10.51
N PHE A 474 -22.87 16.78 -9.81
CA PHE A 474 -22.86 16.41 -8.40
C PHE A 474 -23.64 17.41 -7.57
N TRP A 475 -23.40 18.71 -7.77
CA TRP A 475 -24.10 19.74 -7.01
C TRP A 475 -25.61 19.71 -7.26
N LYS A 476 -26.04 19.58 -8.51
CA LYS A 476 -27.46 19.41 -8.86
C LYS A 476 -28.04 18.16 -8.22
N TRP A 477 -27.31 17.03 -8.25
CA TRP A 477 -27.71 15.78 -7.61
C TRP A 477 -27.90 15.94 -6.11
N PHE A 478 -26.94 16.59 -5.43
CA PHE A 478 -26.99 16.90 -4.00
C PHE A 478 -28.25 17.71 -3.67
N ARG A 479 -28.49 18.81 -4.41
CA ARG A 479 -29.62 19.73 -4.18
C ARG A 479 -30.98 19.19 -4.59
N ALA A 480 -31.03 18.21 -5.49
CA ALA A 480 -32.28 17.56 -5.91
C ALA A 480 -32.85 16.57 -4.87
N GLY A 481 -32.23 16.44 -3.70
CA GLY A 481 -32.66 15.54 -2.63
C GLY A 481 -32.22 14.09 -2.82
N ASN A 482 -31.41 13.79 -3.85
CA ASN A 482 -30.93 12.42 -4.08
C ASN A 482 -29.90 12.00 -3.02
N ALA A 483 -29.09 12.92 -2.52
CA ALA A 483 -28.18 12.67 -1.40
C ALA A 483 -28.92 12.24 -0.14
N GLU A 484 -30.06 12.87 0.18
CA GLU A 484 -30.88 12.51 1.33
C GLU A 484 -31.50 11.11 1.17
N ARG A 485 -31.89 10.72 -0.05
CA ARG A 485 -32.36 9.36 -0.34
C ARG A 485 -31.26 8.32 -0.11
N CYS A 486 -30.03 8.58 -0.55
CA CYS A 486 -28.89 7.70 -0.26
C CYS A 486 -28.64 7.61 1.24
N LEU A 487 -28.62 8.74 1.95
CA LEU A 487 -28.42 8.78 3.40
C LEU A 487 -29.44 7.93 4.15
N GLN A 488 -30.72 8.01 3.78
CA GLN A 488 -31.79 7.23 4.40
C GLN A 488 -31.61 5.71 4.27
N SER A 489 -30.82 5.25 3.29
CA SER A 489 -30.53 3.81 3.09
C SER A 489 -29.42 3.28 4.00
N VAL A 490 -28.60 4.16 4.60
CA VAL A 490 -27.40 3.78 5.36
C VAL A 490 -27.34 4.35 6.78
N ALA A 491 -28.12 5.41 7.07
CA ALA A 491 -28.10 6.10 8.36
C ALA A 491 -29.31 5.73 9.25
N PRO A 492 -29.22 5.94 10.58
CA PRO A 492 -30.34 5.74 11.49
C PRO A 492 -31.60 6.50 11.07
N MET A 493 -32.76 5.89 11.34
CA MET A 493 -34.07 6.43 10.99
C MET A 493 -34.25 7.84 11.61
N GLY A 494 -34.51 8.83 10.75
CA GLY A 494 -34.69 10.24 11.16
C GLY A 494 -33.50 11.17 10.90
N THR A 495 -32.36 10.66 10.41
CA THR A 495 -31.23 11.48 9.97
C THR A 495 -31.59 12.26 8.70
N LYS A 496 -31.33 13.58 8.66
CA LYS A 496 -31.63 14.46 7.53
C LYS A 496 -30.43 15.35 7.19
N LEU A 497 -30.34 15.75 5.92
CA LEU A 497 -29.35 16.73 5.48
C LEU A 497 -29.86 18.15 5.71
N ASP A 498 -28.98 19.01 6.21
CA ASP A 498 -29.24 20.45 6.32
C ASP A 498 -28.65 21.17 5.09
N TYR A 499 -29.50 21.40 4.09
CA TYR A 499 -29.13 22.06 2.84
C TYR A 499 -28.87 23.58 2.97
N GLU A 500 -29.18 24.17 4.13
CA GLU A 500 -28.98 25.60 4.39
C GLU A 500 -27.64 25.89 5.09
N ARG A 501 -26.92 24.85 5.54
CA ARG A 501 -25.63 24.92 6.22
C ARG A 501 -24.59 24.06 5.52
N VAL A 502 -24.16 24.49 4.35
CA VAL A 502 -23.20 23.76 3.52
C VAL A 502 -21.81 24.37 3.66
N LEU A 503 -20.86 23.53 4.04
CA LEU A 503 -19.42 23.79 3.97
C LEU A 503 -18.83 22.98 2.83
N VAL A 504 -18.08 23.64 1.95
CA VAL A 504 -17.29 22.97 0.92
C VAL A 504 -15.84 22.97 1.35
N VAL A 505 -15.20 21.80 1.34
CA VAL A 505 -13.78 21.65 1.63
C VAL A 505 -13.12 21.01 0.43
N GLY A 506 -11.96 21.51 0.03
CA GLY A 506 -11.16 20.90 -1.01
C GLY A 506 -9.68 21.18 -0.80
N GLU A 507 -8.87 20.17 -1.08
CA GLU A 507 -7.41 20.22 -0.97
C GLU A 507 -6.79 20.16 -2.37
N SER A 508 -5.72 20.91 -2.64
CA SER A 508 -5.00 20.89 -3.93
C SER A 508 -5.93 21.07 -5.14
N ALA A 509 -6.16 20.01 -5.91
CA ALA A 509 -7.10 19.95 -7.02
C ALA A 509 -8.58 19.87 -6.59
N GLY A 510 -8.88 19.21 -5.48
CA GLY A 510 -10.16 19.38 -4.80
C GLY A 510 -10.38 20.84 -4.40
N GLY A 511 -9.32 21.59 -4.04
CA GLY A 511 -9.36 23.02 -3.77
C GLY A 511 -9.71 23.86 -5.02
N TYR A 512 -9.28 23.43 -6.20
CA TYR A 512 -9.71 23.96 -7.49
C TYR A 512 -11.20 23.73 -7.74
N CYS A 513 -11.67 22.48 -7.59
CA CYS A 513 -13.09 22.13 -7.76
C CYS A 513 -13.98 22.87 -6.75
N ALA A 514 -13.59 22.91 -5.48
CA ALA A 514 -14.27 23.64 -4.42
C ALA A 514 -14.41 25.11 -4.77
N THR A 515 -13.32 25.76 -5.20
CA THR A 515 -13.34 27.18 -5.57
C THR A 515 -14.30 27.44 -6.74
N HIS A 516 -14.29 26.58 -7.76
CA HIS A 516 -15.24 26.68 -8.87
C HIS A 516 -16.70 26.49 -8.43
N LEU A 517 -16.95 25.57 -7.50
CA LEU A 517 -18.27 25.36 -6.91
C LEU A 517 -18.73 26.59 -6.12
N GLY A 518 -17.84 27.21 -5.33
CA GLY A 518 -18.08 28.49 -4.65
C GLY A 518 -18.37 29.66 -5.60
N LEU A 519 -17.74 29.69 -6.77
CA LEU A 519 -18.03 30.67 -7.83
C LEU A 519 -19.37 30.39 -8.55
N SER A 520 -19.78 29.13 -8.66
CA SER A 520 -21.03 28.72 -9.30
C SER A 520 -22.25 28.94 -8.40
N TYR A 521 -22.13 28.61 -7.11
CA TYR A 521 -23.25 28.50 -6.17
C TYR A 521 -23.05 29.29 -4.86
N PRO A 522 -22.62 30.56 -4.92
CA PRO A 522 -22.27 31.32 -3.72
C PRO A 522 -23.44 31.58 -2.76
N GLU A 523 -24.68 31.50 -3.24
CA GLU A 523 -25.90 31.67 -2.42
C GLU A 523 -26.26 30.45 -1.58
N HIS A 524 -25.62 29.31 -1.86
CA HIS A 524 -26.00 28.02 -1.31
C HIS A 524 -24.85 27.33 -0.58
N ILE A 525 -23.69 27.98 -0.55
CA ILE A 525 -22.50 27.54 0.16
C ILE A 525 -22.22 28.65 1.17
N ASN A 526 -22.26 28.32 2.46
CA ASN A 526 -22.09 29.31 3.51
C ASN A 526 -20.62 29.63 3.74
N ALA A 527 -19.77 28.61 3.64
CA ALA A 527 -18.34 28.73 3.84
C ALA A 527 -17.57 27.73 2.97
N LEU A 528 -16.31 28.06 2.70
CA LEU A 528 -15.41 27.28 1.87
C LEU A 528 -14.02 27.24 2.50
N ILE A 529 -13.45 26.05 2.62
CA ILE A 529 -12.04 25.83 2.98
C ILE A 529 -11.33 25.30 1.75
N ALA A 530 -10.26 25.98 1.32
CA ALA A 530 -9.41 25.52 0.24
C ALA A 530 -7.98 25.36 0.77
N ALA A 531 -7.55 24.11 0.98
CA ALA A 531 -6.19 23.79 1.41
C ALA A 531 -5.27 23.75 0.19
N TYR A 532 -4.18 24.53 0.22
CA TYR A 532 -3.16 24.64 -0.84
C TYR A 532 -3.73 24.56 -2.28
N PRO A 533 -4.74 25.39 -2.62
CA PRO A 533 -5.55 25.17 -3.81
C PRO A 533 -4.85 25.57 -5.11
N MET A 534 -5.12 24.80 -6.17
CA MET A 534 -4.67 25.07 -7.54
C MET A 534 -5.44 26.24 -8.16
N LEU A 535 -4.97 27.47 -7.97
CA LEU A 535 -5.72 28.68 -8.37
C LEU A 535 -5.14 29.47 -9.53
N ASP A 536 -3.81 29.53 -9.72
CA ASP A 536 -3.19 30.33 -10.80
C ASP A 536 -2.51 29.44 -11.83
N LEU A 537 -3.33 28.88 -12.73
CA LEU A 537 -2.93 27.82 -13.65
C LEU A 537 -2.23 28.34 -14.92
N ARG A 538 -2.11 29.66 -15.08
CA ARG A 538 -1.32 30.29 -16.16
C ARG A 538 0.12 30.60 -15.77
N THR A 539 0.53 30.27 -14.56
CA THR A 539 1.90 30.48 -14.12
C THR A 539 2.85 29.56 -14.90
N PRO A 540 4.13 29.95 -15.06
CA PRO A 540 5.16 29.09 -15.64
C PRO A 540 5.17 27.68 -15.04
N PHE A 541 4.80 27.55 -13.75
CA PHE A 541 4.68 26.28 -13.07
C PHE A 541 3.80 25.26 -13.81
N TYR A 542 2.73 25.68 -14.46
CA TYR A 542 1.83 24.78 -15.21
C TYR A 542 2.04 24.83 -16.72
N THR A 543 2.72 25.86 -17.24
CA THR A 543 2.77 26.16 -18.68
C THR A 543 4.16 26.03 -19.31
N GLU A 544 5.21 25.91 -18.51
CA GLU A 544 6.59 25.84 -19.02
C GLU A 544 7.27 24.56 -18.54
N ALA A 545 8.08 23.95 -19.39
CA ALA A 545 8.93 22.83 -19.01
C ALA A 545 10.21 23.35 -18.35
N TYR A 546 10.40 23.05 -17.06
CA TYR A 546 11.64 23.36 -16.33
C TYR A 546 11.77 22.43 -15.12
N PRO A 547 12.98 22.29 -14.54
CA PRO A 547 13.19 21.51 -13.33
C PRO A 547 12.28 21.98 -12.18
N LYS A 548 11.24 21.21 -11.88
CA LYS A 548 10.30 21.42 -10.78
C LYS A 548 10.05 20.07 -10.10
N PRO A 549 10.91 19.70 -9.14
CA PRO A 549 10.61 18.57 -8.29
C PRO A 549 9.33 18.84 -7.52
N ILE A 550 8.42 17.87 -7.47
CA ILE A 550 7.12 18.02 -6.84
C ILE A 550 7.04 17.05 -5.67
N VAL A 551 6.89 17.49 -4.42
CA VAL A 551 6.91 16.64 -3.21
C VAL A 551 8.07 15.63 -3.20
N GLY A 552 9.27 16.12 -3.54
CA GLY A 552 10.48 15.29 -3.66
C GLY A 552 10.60 14.50 -4.96
N VAL A 553 9.60 14.56 -5.85
CA VAL A 553 9.59 13.85 -7.12
C VAL A 553 10.29 14.67 -8.23
N PRO A 554 11.53 14.37 -8.69
CA PRO A 554 12.15 14.98 -9.88
C PRO A 554 11.31 14.93 -11.15
N ASN A 555 11.71 15.74 -12.12
CA ASN A 555 11.07 15.85 -13.42
C ASN A 555 10.95 14.50 -14.14
N MET A 556 9.72 14.16 -14.47
CA MET A 556 9.35 13.03 -15.32
C MET A 556 9.49 13.43 -16.79
N ALA A 557 9.83 12.46 -17.65
CA ALA A 557 10.01 12.69 -19.07
C ALA A 557 8.68 13.04 -19.77
N ASN A 558 8.71 13.96 -20.73
CA ASN A 558 7.55 14.27 -21.59
C ASN A 558 7.01 13.04 -22.32
N GLN A 559 7.88 12.06 -22.63
CA GLN A 559 7.53 10.82 -23.31
C GLN A 559 6.44 10.02 -22.59
N ILE A 560 6.35 10.10 -21.25
CA ILE A 560 5.27 9.46 -20.48
C ILE A 560 3.89 9.96 -20.92
N ILE A 561 3.79 11.25 -21.24
CA ILE A 561 2.57 11.85 -21.77
C ILE A 561 2.33 11.35 -23.19
N ASP A 562 3.35 11.39 -24.04
CA ASP A 562 3.23 11.01 -25.45
C ASP A 562 2.86 9.53 -25.61
N ASP A 563 3.43 8.64 -24.80
CA ASP A 563 3.11 7.21 -24.76
C ASP A 563 1.67 6.99 -24.30
N HIS A 564 1.23 7.69 -23.24
CA HIS A 564 -0.17 7.65 -22.79
C HIS A 564 -1.14 8.09 -23.89
N LEU A 565 -0.77 9.11 -24.67
CA LEU A 565 -1.58 9.59 -25.79
C LEU A 565 -1.57 8.61 -26.98
N ALA A 566 -0.45 7.93 -27.25
CA ALA A 566 -0.26 7.05 -28.40
C ALA A 566 -1.08 5.75 -28.36
N VAL A 567 -1.45 5.27 -27.17
CA VAL A 567 -2.13 3.98 -26.98
C VAL A 567 -3.65 4.01 -27.31
N THR A 568 -4.25 5.16 -27.64
CA THR A 568 -5.72 5.30 -27.56
C THR A 568 -6.50 5.28 -28.88
N SER A 569 -7.24 4.18 -29.08
CA SER A 569 -8.50 4.16 -29.83
C SER A 569 -9.67 4.34 -28.83
N ALA A 570 -10.52 5.37 -29.04
CA ALA A 570 -11.71 5.73 -28.26
C ALA A 570 -11.57 5.73 -26.71
N ARG A 571 -11.27 6.90 -26.11
CA ARG A 571 -11.05 7.05 -24.66
C ARG A 571 -12.33 6.88 -23.85
N THR A 572 -12.36 5.86 -23.00
CA THR A 572 -13.38 5.70 -21.95
C THR A 572 -12.99 6.60 -20.76
N PRO A 573 -13.87 7.49 -20.28
CA PRO A 573 -13.57 8.31 -19.12
C PRO A 573 -13.25 7.47 -17.87
N ILE A 574 -12.21 7.86 -17.14
CA ILE A 574 -11.85 7.26 -15.84
C ILE A 574 -12.39 8.17 -14.75
N THR A 575 -13.14 7.63 -13.78
CA THR A 575 -13.73 8.40 -12.67
C THR A 575 -13.06 8.17 -11.32
N ALA A 576 -12.21 7.15 -11.22
CA ALA A 576 -11.45 6.84 -10.03
C ALA A 576 -10.15 6.12 -10.43
N ALA A 577 -9.05 6.48 -9.79
CA ALA A 577 -7.80 5.73 -9.86
C ALA A 577 -7.07 6.00 -8.56
N ASP A 578 -6.88 5.03 -7.68
CA ASP A 578 -6.15 5.31 -6.44
C ASP A 578 -4.66 5.42 -6.75
N PRO A 579 -3.90 6.31 -6.09
CA PRO A 579 -2.46 6.27 -6.19
C PRO A 579 -1.93 4.83 -5.91
N PRO A 580 -0.94 4.32 -6.66
CA PRO A 580 -0.01 5.08 -7.47
C PRO A 580 -0.40 5.23 -8.93
N ASP A 581 -1.61 4.83 -9.25
CA ASP A 581 -2.05 4.81 -10.62
C ASP A 581 -2.03 6.23 -11.16
N ARG A 582 -1.39 6.40 -12.31
CA ARG A 582 -1.40 7.63 -13.13
C ARG A 582 -0.71 8.86 -12.51
N LEU A 583 -0.08 8.71 -11.37
CA LEU A 583 0.76 9.72 -10.73
C LEU A 583 1.93 10.20 -11.61
N GLN A 584 2.63 9.25 -12.24
CA GLN A 584 3.75 9.58 -13.12
C GLN A 584 3.28 10.43 -14.30
N LEU A 585 2.08 10.13 -14.81
CA LEU A 585 1.42 10.92 -15.83
C LEU A 585 1.05 12.31 -15.29
N ALA A 586 0.47 12.40 -14.09
CA ALA A 586 0.16 13.68 -13.42
C ALA A 586 1.39 14.59 -13.33
N PHE A 587 2.50 14.04 -12.82
CA PHE A 587 3.75 14.75 -12.69
C PHE A 587 4.35 15.13 -14.03
N ALA A 588 4.39 14.20 -14.98
CA ALA A 588 4.90 14.49 -16.31
C ALA A 588 4.14 15.66 -16.94
N ILE A 589 2.81 15.66 -16.84
CA ILE A 589 1.95 16.72 -17.38
C ILE A 589 2.33 18.10 -16.79
N VAL A 590 2.45 18.22 -15.46
CA VAL A 590 2.76 19.51 -14.81
C VAL A 590 4.22 19.92 -15.04
N GLN A 591 5.15 18.98 -14.88
CA GLN A 591 6.59 19.23 -14.96
C GLN A 591 7.05 19.64 -16.36
N ASN A 592 6.38 19.11 -17.39
CA ASN A 592 6.65 19.46 -18.79
C ASN A 592 5.78 20.63 -19.30
N GLY A 593 5.04 21.32 -18.41
CA GLY A 593 4.29 22.52 -18.78
C GLY A 593 3.06 22.26 -19.68
N ARG A 594 2.54 21.03 -19.66
CA ARG A 594 1.43 20.58 -20.53
C ARG A 594 0.10 20.51 -19.80
N PHE A 595 0.01 21.01 -18.57
CA PHE A 595 -1.23 20.92 -17.79
C PHE A 595 -2.43 21.57 -18.49
N LEU A 596 -2.22 22.76 -19.09
CA LEU A 596 -3.27 23.46 -19.84
C LEU A 596 -3.63 22.82 -21.20
N GLU A 597 -2.81 21.88 -21.70
CA GLU A 597 -3.18 21.07 -22.88
C GLU A 597 -4.38 20.18 -22.57
N PHE A 598 -4.41 19.60 -21.37
CA PHE A 598 -5.45 18.65 -20.95
C PHE A 598 -6.59 19.33 -20.19
N LEU A 599 -6.27 20.27 -19.30
CA LEU A 599 -7.30 21.05 -18.63
C LEU A 599 -8.10 21.89 -19.63
N GLY A 600 -7.40 22.54 -20.56
CA GLY A 600 -7.95 23.55 -21.45
C GLY A 600 -7.63 24.98 -21.00
N GLN A 601 -7.74 25.93 -21.93
CA GLN A 601 -7.33 27.32 -21.74
C GLN A 601 -8.50 28.31 -21.63
N ASP A 602 -9.73 27.80 -21.59
CA ASP A 602 -10.94 28.60 -21.46
C ASP A 602 -10.91 29.36 -20.13
N ARG A 603 -11.20 30.67 -20.16
CA ARG A 603 -11.22 31.53 -18.97
C ARG A 603 -12.14 30.99 -17.86
N ARG A 604 -13.21 30.26 -18.23
CA ARG A 604 -14.15 29.66 -17.27
C ARG A 604 -13.53 28.54 -16.43
N LEU A 605 -12.45 27.92 -16.93
CA LEU A 605 -11.70 26.87 -16.24
C LEU A 605 -10.66 27.43 -15.27
N LEU A 606 -10.49 28.74 -15.22
CA LEU A 606 -9.41 29.39 -14.50
C LEU A 606 -10.03 30.30 -13.43
N PRO A 607 -9.85 29.99 -12.12
CA PRO A 607 -10.55 30.71 -11.05
C PRO A 607 -10.35 32.24 -11.06
N PRO A 608 -9.14 32.79 -11.29
CA PRO A 608 -8.92 34.23 -11.33
C PRO A 608 -9.68 34.88 -12.49
N GLU A 609 -9.58 34.36 -13.71
CA GLU A 609 -10.28 34.90 -14.87
C GLU A 609 -11.79 34.79 -14.72
N ARG A 610 -12.30 33.65 -14.21
CA ARG A 610 -13.73 33.48 -13.97
C ARG A 610 -14.26 34.48 -12.93
N LEU A 611 -13.47 34.78 -11.89
CA LEU A 611 -13.79 35.80 -10.90
C LEU A 611 -13.82 37.21 -11.52
N GLU A 612 -12.86 37.54 -12.39
CA GLU A 612 -12.87 38.79 -13.15
C GLU A 612 -14.10 38.92 -14.05
N ASP A 613 -14.46 37.85 -14.75
CA ASP A 613 -15.60 37.83 -15.66
C ASP A 613 -16.92 38.03 -14.88
N LEU A 614 -17.06 37.41 -13.70
CA LEU A 614 -18.19 37.64 -12.80
C LEU A 614 -18.20 39.07 -12.23
N ALA A 615 -17.02 39.67 -11.99
CA ALA A 615 -16.87 41.05 -11.55
C ALA A 615 -17.32 42.05 -12.61
N ALA A 616 -16.95 41.80 -13.86
CA ALA A 616 -17.39 42.62 -14.99
C ALA A 616 -18.92 42.64 -15.14
N LEU A 617 -19.60 41.55 -14.74
CA LEU A 617 -21.06 41.44 -14.75
C LEU A 617 -21.74 42.04 -13.51
N GLY A 618 -20.98 42.55 -12.53
CA GLY A 618 -21.52 43.05 -11.27
C GLY A 618 -22.10 41.98 -10.36
N ARG A 619 -21.69 40.71 -10.54
CA ARG A 619 -22.29 39.52 -9.91
C ARG A 619 -21.36 38.77 -8.96
N VAL A 620 -20.28 39.38 -8.49
CA VAL A 620 -19.35 38.64 -7.61
C VAL A 620 -19.97 38.48 -6.24
N ARG A 621 -20.31 37.24 -5.95
CA ARG A 621 -20.60 36.74 -4.62
C ARG A 621 -19.75 35.50 -4.42
N PHE A 622 -19.31 35.27 -3.19
CA PHE A 622 -18.46 34.14 -2.86
C PHE A 622 -18.66 33.79 -1.38
N PRO A 623 -18.63 32.50 -1.00
CA PRO A 623 -18.74 32.09 0.40
C PRO A 623 -17.63 32.67 1.26
N THR A 624 -17.81 32.66 2.60
CA THR A 624 -16.71 32.93 3.52
C THR A 624 -15.59 31.94 3.23
N LEU A 625 -14.41 32.44 2.90
CA LEU A 625 -13.29 31.68 2.36
C LEU A 625 -12.14 31.61 3.36
N PHE A 626 -11.68 30.40 3.64
CA PHE A 626 -10.42 30.17 4.33
C PHE A 626 -9.48 29.39 3.42
N ILE A 627 -8.35 30.01 3.06
CA ILE A 627 -7.24 29.35 2.38
C ILE A 627 -6.08 29.21 3.36
N PHE A 628 -5.45 28.05 3.38
CA PHE A 628 -4.14 27.89 3.98
C PHE A 628 -3.18 27.22 2.99
N HIS A 629 -1.89 27.60 3.01
CA HIS A 629 -0.92 27.15 2.02
C HIS A 629 0.49 27.13 2.59
N GLY A 630 1.27 26.11 2.23
CA GLY A 630 2.71 26.07 2.49
C GLY A 630 3.45 27.04 1.59
N GLU A 631 4.31 27.90 2.12
CA GLU A 631 5.09 28.87 1.35
C GLU A 631 6.05 28.18 0.37
N GLN A 632 6.53 26.97 0.70
CA GLN A 632 7.45 26.18 -0.11
C GLN A 632 6.76 25.02 -0.83
N ASP A 633 5.44 25.10 -1.02
CA ASP A 633 4.67 24.08 -1.71
C ASP A 633 5.21 23.86 -3.13
N SER A 634 5.79 22.68 -3.32
CA SER A 634 6.47 22.23 -4.53
C SER A 634 5.50 21.64 -5.56
N ALA A 635 4.25 21.41 -5.17
CA ALA A 635 3.17 20.83 -5.97
C ALA A 635 2.21 21.87 -6.52
N VAL A 636 1.90 22.87 -5.72
CA VAL A 636 0.99 23.95 -6.05
C VAL A 636 1.61 25.26 -5.57
N PRO A 637 1.91 26.23 -6.45
CA PRO A 637 2.54 27.46 -6.01
C PRO A 637 1.63 28.30 -5.11
N ALA A 638 2.09 28.60 -3.89
CA ALA A 638 1.40 29.49 -2.95
C ALA A 638 1.13 30.91 -3.50
N SER A 639 1.93 31.34 -4.49
CA SER A 639 1.72 32.60 -5.21
C SER A 639 0.32 32.68 -5.84
N GLY A 640 -0.23 31.55 -6.31
CA GLY A 640 -1.58 31.50 -6.85
C GLY A 640 -2.66 31.80 -5.81
N SER A 641 -2.51 31.28 -4.60
CA SER A 641 -3.40 31.59 -3.48
C SER A 641 -3.31 33.06 -3.05
N LYS A 642 -2.09 33.61 -2.97
CA LYS A 642 -1.86 35.03 -2.68
C LYS A 642 -2.55 35.94 -3.71
N LYS A 643 -2.34 35.64 -5.01
CA LYS A 643 -2.92 36.38 -6.13
C LYS A 643 -4.45 36.30 -6.13
N PHE A 644 -5.01 35.11 -5.96
CA PHE A 644 -6.46 34.92 -5.94
C PHE A 644 -7.13 35.69 -4.80
N ILE A 645 -6.57 35.64 -3.58
CA ILE A 645 -7.11 36.39 -2.43
C ILE A 645 -7.03 37.90 -2.64
N GLN A 646 -5.93 38.40 -3.21
CA GLN A 646 -5.80 39.81 -3.57
C GLN A 646 -6.87 40.22 -4.58
N LEU A 647 -7.08 39.40 -5.61
CA LEU A 647 -8.11 39.63 -6.63
C LEU A 647 -9.52 39.58 -6.02
N LEU A 648 -9.82 38.60 -5.18
CA LEU A 648 -11.11 38.46 -4.49
C LEU A 648 -11.41 39.66 -3.61
N ARG A 649 -10.45 40.14 -2.83
CA ARG A 649 -10.62 41.36 -2.01
C ARG A 649 -10.83 42.62 -2.86
N SER A 650 -10.20 42.68 -4.03
CA SER A 650 -10.37 43.79 -4.97
C SER A 650 -11.75 43.78 -5.64
N LYS A 651 -12.23 42.61 -6.09
CA LYS A 651 -13.47 42.48 -6.87
C LYS A 651 -14.71 42.26 -6.01
N ALA A 652 -14.55 41.72 -4.81
CA ALA A 652 -15.61 41.47 -3.83
C ALA A 652 -15.14 41.75 -2.40
N PRO A 653 -14.93 43.04 -2.05
CA PRO A 653 -14.45 43.44 -0.72
C PRO A 653 -15.39 43.05 0.43
N HIS A 654 -16.64 42.70 0.12
CA HIS A 654 -17.63 42.24 1.09
C HIS A 654 -17.44 40.77 1.49
N VAL A 655 -16.69 39.99 0.72
CA VAL A 655 -16.42 38.57 1.02
C VAL A 655 -15.40 38.49 2.14
N LYS A 656 -15.74 37.75 3.20
CA LYS A 656 -14.80 37.42 4.27
C LYS A 656 -13.83 36.36 3.76
N ALA A 657 -12.60 36.77 3.47
CA ALA A 657 -11.57 35.87 2.95
C ALA A 657 -10.29 35.95 3.80
N LYS A 658 -9.87 34.80 4.32
CA LYS A 658 -8.66 34.64 5.11
C LYS A 658 -7.67 33.75 4.38
N LEU A 659 -6.44 34.22 4.28
CA LEU A 659 -5.31 33.47 3.75
C LEU A 659 -4.30 33.29 4.88
N TYR A 660 -3.94 32.05 5.14
CA TYR A 660 -2.87 31.71 6.04
C TYR A 660 -1.73 31.08 5.25
N ILE A 661 -0.53 31.65 5.36
CA ILE A 661 0.67 31.11 4.72
C ILE A 661 1.67 30.80 5.82
N GLN A 662 2.29 29.64 5.78
CA GLN A 662 3.37 29.27 6.69
C GLN A 662 4.45 28.46 5.97
N ASN A 663 5.58 28.26 6.64
CA ASN A 663 6.57 27.32 6.14
C ASN A 663 5.98 25.90 6.12
N GLY A 664 6.19 25.21 5.01
CA GLY A 664 5.62 23.91 4.71
C GLY A 664 5.62 23.65 3.21
N ASP A 665 5.75 22.39 2.85
CA ASP A 665 5.51 21.89 1.50
C ASP A 665 4.02 21.52 1.34
N HIS A 666 3.63 20.88 0.24
CA HIS A 666 2.29 20.35 0.02
C HIS A 666 1.85 19.40 1.15
N GLY A 667 0.59 19.51 1.61
CA GLY A 667 0.07 18.66 2.68
C GLY A 667 0.67 18.93 4.07
N PHE A 668 1.23 20.12 4.32
CA PHE A 668 1.84 20.48 5.61
C PHE A 668 0.88 20.43 6.81
N ASP A 669 -0.43 20.40 6.57
CA ASP A 669 -1.51 20.36 7.54
C ASP A 669 -1.86 18.95 8.02
N PHE A 670 -1.18 17.93 7.51
CA PHE A 670 -1.40 16.53 7.91
C PHE A 670 -1.37 16.33 9.44
N ASP A 671 -0.44 17.00 10.13
CA ASP A 671 -0.30 16.96 11.59
C ASP A 671 -1.18 17.98 12.34
N ALA A 672 -1.96 18.79 11.62
CA ALA A 672 -2.78 19.82 12.24
C ALA A 672 -4.02 19.21 12.90
N GLY A 673 -4.26 19.56 14.17
CA GLY A 673 -5.52 19.28 14.84
C GLY A 673 -6.39 20.54 14.95
N LEU A 674 -7.64 20.39 15.40
CA LEU A 674 -8.57 21.52 15.58
C LEU A 674 -8.05 22.63 16.51
N ASN A 675 -7.07 22.32 17.35
CA ASN A 675 -6.44 23.27 18.29
C ASN A 675 -5.17 23.91 17.74
N THR A 676 -4.67 23.49 16.57
CA THR A 676 -3.50 24.10 15.93
C THR A 676 -3.80 25.58 15.70
N PRO A 677 -3.00 26.54 16.21
CA PRO A 677 -3.42 27.94 16.34
C PRO A 677 -3.96 28.56 15.05
N TRP A 678 -3.28 28.35 13.93
CA TRP A 678 -3.68 28.91 12.65
C TRP A 678 -4.94 28.25 12.07
N LEU A 679 -5.06 26.93 12.25
CA LEU A 679 -6.21 26.17 11.77
C LEU A 679 -7.43 26.51 12.61
N LYS A 680 -7.29 26.52 13.93
CA LYS A 680 -8.33 26.95 14.88
C LYS A 680 -8.89 28.33 14.53
N ASP A 681 -8.01 29.30 14.34
CA ASP A 681 -8.38 30.68 14.00
C ASP A 681 -9.05 30.80 12.62
N GLY A 682 -8.73 29.92 11.67
CA GLY A 682 -9.45 29.78 10.41
C GLY A 682 -10.83 29.11 10.57
N LEU A 683 -10.89 27.99 11.29
CA LEU A 683 -12.10 27.21 11.53
C LEU A 683 -13.12 27.97 12.39
N GLU A 684 -12.68 28.81 13.32
CA GLU A 684 -13.58 29.69 14.09
C GLU A 684 -14.30 30.69 13.17
N MET A 685 -13.57 31.31 12.23
CA MET A 685 -14.16 32.17 11.21
C MET A 685 -15.15 31.39 10.31
N ILE A 686 -14.75 30.21 9.86
CA ILE A 686 -15.61 29.35 9.02
C ILE A 686 -16.87 28.94 9.76
N SER A 687 -16.75 28.46 11.00
CA SER A 687 -17.86 28.04 11.86
C SER A 687 -18.91 29.14 12.05
N GLN A 688 -18.48 30.40 12.20
CA GLN A 688 -19.38 31.53 12.44
C GLN A 688 -20.36 31.76 11.29
N ASP A 689 -19.92 31.58 10.04
CA ASP A 689 -20.78 31.78 8.87
C ASP A 689 -21.40 30.46 8.39
N TRP A 690 -20.69 29.33 8.49
CA TRP A 690 -21.21 28.01 8.13
C TRP A 690 -22.44 27.61 8.96
N LEU A 691 -22.39 27.81 10.27
CA LEU A 691 -23.44 27.35 11.18
C LEU A 691 -24.51 28.40 11.46
N ARG A 692 -24.39 29.60 10.89
CA ARG A 692 -25.34 30.69 11.09
C ARG A 692 -26.70 30.28 10.53
N LEU A 693 -27.75 30.39 11.34
CA LEU A 693 -29.12 30.35 10.82
C LEU A 693 -29.32 31.62 9.98
N HIS A 694 -29.66 31.47 8.70
CA HIS A 694 -30.18 32.58 7.93
C HIS A 694 -31.46 33.07 8.62
N GLU A 695 -31.46 34.29 9.15
CA GLU A 695 -32.72 35.00 9.39
C GLU A 695 -33.38 35.12 8.02
N LYS A 696 -34.45 34.35 7.77
CA LYS A 696 -35.26 34.50 6.56
C LYS A 696 -35.60 35.99 6.45
N PRO A 697 -35.34 36.65 5.30
CA PRO A 697 -35.86 37.99 5.11
C PRO A 697 -37.37 37.91 5.30
N SER A 698 -37.91 38.71 6.23
CA SER A 698 -39.35 38.85 6.35
C SER A 698 -39.87 39.28 4.97
N LEU A 699 -40.68 38.44 4.34
CA LEU A 699 -41.48 38.86 3.20
C LEU A 699 -42.28 40.09 3.62
N ARG A 700 -41.90 41.25 3.11
CA ARG A 700 -42.73 42.43 3.00
C ARG A 700 -42.90 42.76 1.54
#